data_AF-K2QB98-F1
#
_entry.id   AF-K2QB98-F1
#
_cell.length_a   1.000
_cell.length_b   1.000
_cell.length_c   1.000
_cell.angle_alpha   90.00
_cell.angle_beta   90.00
_cell.angle_gamma   90.00
#
_symmetry.space_group_name_H-M   'P 1'
#
loop_
_entity.id
_entity.type
_entity.pdbx_description
1 polymer ?
#
loop_
_entity_poly.entity_id
_entity_poly.type
_entity_poly.pdbx_seq_one_letter_code
_entity_poly.pdbx_strand_id
1 'polypeptide(L)'
;MEDKEKQSIDWYDQIQGHSRFYWLGRTLVMWLGGFLGFMFIDYLSIGLYFDDWVTAFIAAGVVGILNALFWPLLARILLPFMVFTVGIGALLLNAFLIWLASELITGFTIQGPALILAPIAMAAVTAVLSAILTIDDDATYYRNVIRKIKKGKIKFNEKPGVIFLEIDGLAFPILKEAIKNGTMPTLKKWLEDDSHEVIPWETDLSSQTGASQAGILHGNNQDIPAFRWVEKDKNNKIMVSTGLSDAPVIEKRISDGNGLLACHGASRTNLFSGDAVDVIFTYSQLKNLGRFYTRAWYYVYSYPSNFARIVALFLWDVILDFASQLVHWIKNIQPRIKRGLIYPFVRAGANVFLREVTTAVVIGDMLEGKVDVAYVTYLGYDEIAHHSGTRDWDAFYALKKLDMQFHRLDNARKYAPRPYHLVVQSDHGQTNGATFLQRYGQSLEDLVRDLMPPETLIYSELSSNEDHFGQAFQSPIEDSKRYIMDRSDHVVDESRYLFDTAVKKVDEAPVIKGKVLDYLQRHDIGEIHPKKKISSENAQVIVLASGNLGLIYLTEHLERLTFEQIKATYPDLIPGLVQHQGVGFVMVNSKEQGPMAVGKDGIHYLKDGTIEGEDPLTPFGPRAFKHLLRTDGFRYAPDILVNSFYDPESNEVAAFEELVGSHGGLGGEQTQPFILYPSQWDMGSEEIVGAENLHKVLKKHLKHLQ
;
A
#
# COMPACT_ATOMS: atom_id res chain seq x y z
N MET A 1 23.27 32.67 23.20
CA MET A 1 24.27 31.62 22.88
C MET A 1 24.34 30.61 24.02
N GLU A 2 24.31 31.06 25.27
CA GLU A 2 24.23 30.23 26.49
C GLU A 2 23.03 29.27 26.54
N ASP A 3 21.82 29.66 26.10
CA ASP A 3 20.66 28.77 26.15
C ASP A 3 20.78 27.54 25.23
N LYS A 4 21.36 27.70 24.04
CA LYS A 4 21.55 26.58 23.10
C LYS A 4 22.65 25.62 23.54
N GLU A 5 23.67 26.15 24.20
CA GLU A 5 24.77 25.35 24.75
C GLU A 5 24.29 24.57 25.98
N LYS A 6 23.51 25.20 26.86
CA LYS A 6 22.85 24.56 28.01
C LYS A 6 21.84 23.48 27.58
N GLN A 7 21.00 23.75 26.60
CA GLN A 7 20.06 22.77 26.05
C GLN A 7 20.78 21.56 25.42
N SER A 8 21.93 21.79 24.78
CA SER A 8 22.76 20.69 24.25
C SER A 8 23.40 19.83 25.34
N ILE A 9 23.70 20.42 26.51
CA ILE A 9 24.26 19.76 27.69
C ILE A 9 23.17 18.97 28.42
N ASP A 10 21.98 19.56 28.63
CA ASP A 10 20.84 18.88 29.28
C ASP A 10 20.32 17.69 28.44
N TRP A 11 20.22 17.87 27.12
CA TRP A 11 19.92 16.79 26.17
C TRP A 11 20.99 15.67 26.21
N TYR A 12 22.26 16.06 26.34
CA TYR A 12 23.37 15.12 26.44
C TYR A 12 23.31 14.28 27.73
N ASP A 13 23.01 14.90 28.86
CA ASP A 13 22.90 14.22 30.15
C ASP A 13 21.68 13.28 30.18
N GLN A 14 20.58 13.62 29.50
CA GLN A 14 19.44 12.71 29.30
C GLN A 14 19.78 11.47 28.45
N ILE A 15 20.68 11.59 27.47
CA ILE A 15 21.04 10.52 26.52
C ILE A 15 22.20 9.63 27.00
N GLN A 16 23.05 10.13 27.90
CA GLN A 16 24.20 9.41 28.46
C GLN A 16 23.82 8.19 29.33
N GLY A 17 22.53 7.95 29.60
CA GLY A 17 22.01 6.89 30.47
C GLY A 17 22.20 5.43 30.00
N HIS A 18 23.08 5.15 29.04
CA HIS A 18 23.44 3.76 28.69
C HIS A 18 24.83 3.42 29.22
N SER A 19 24.85 2.59 30.26
CA SER A 19 26.05 2.13 30.94
C SER A 19 27.01 1.42 29.97
N ARG A 20 28.32 1.47 30.26
CA ARG A 20 29.33 0.66 29.55
C ARG A 20 28.97 -0.83 29.52
N PHE A 21 28.18 -1.29 30.47
CA PHE A 21 27.66 -2.64 30.59
C PHE A 21 26.68 -3.01 29.46
N TYR A 22 25.81 -2.09 29.02
CA TYR A 22 24.92 -2.31 27.89
C TYR A 22 25.70 -2.58 26.59
N TRP A 23 26.79 -1.84 26.38
CA TRP A 23 27.65 -2.00 25.20
C TRP A 23 28.43 -3.31 25.22
N LEU A 24 28.98 -3.69 26.38
CA LEU A 24 29.61 -5.00 26.54
C LEU A 24 28.61 -6.13 26.28
N GLY A 25 27.40 -6.03 26.84
CA GLY A 25 26.32 -6.99 26.59
C GLY A 25 25.97 -7.12 25.11
N ARG A 26 25.78 -5.99 24.41
CA ARG A 26 25.50 -5.98 22.96
C ARG A 26 26.62 -6.62 22.14
N THR A 27 27.88 -6.26 22.42
CA THR A 27 29.04 -6.85 21.72
C THR A 27 29.13 -8.36 21.96
N LEU A 28 28.89 -8.81 23.19
CA LEU A 28 28.85 -10.24 23.51
C LEU A 28 27.72 -10.96 22.77
N VAL A 29 26.54 -10.35 22.65
CA VAL A 29 25.41 -10.94 21.92
C VAL A 29 25.68 -11.03 20.42
N MET A 30 26.24 -9.98 19.81
CA MET A 30 26.65 -10.04 18.40
C MET A 30 27.73 -11.10 18.16
N TRP A 31 28.69 -11.21 19.08
CA TRP A 31 29.74 -12.23 18.99
C TRP A 31 29.17 -13.65 19.14
N LEU A 32 28.34 -13.87 20.16
CA LEU A 32 27.68 -15.15 20.39
C LEU A 32 26.76 -15.52 19.22
N GLY A 33 26.00 -14.57 18.68
CA GLY A 33 25.17 -14.78 17.50
C GLY A 33 25.99 -15.14 16.26
N GLY A 34 27.14 -14.49 16.06
CA GLY A 34 28.09 -14.84 15.01
C GLY A 34 28.65 -16.25 15.15
N PHE A 35 29.10 -16.60 16.37
CA PHE A 35 29.62 -17.93 16.69
C PHE A 35 28.58 -19.03 16.46
N LEU A 36 27.38 -18.87 17.01
CA LEU A 36 26.30 -19.84 16.87
C LEU A 36 25.82 -19.96 15.41
N GLY A 37 25.79 -18.85 14.67
CA GLY A 37 25.49 -18.86 13.23
C GLY A 37 26.51 -19.65 12.42
N PHE A 38 27.81 -19.52 12.74
CA PHE A 38 28.86 -20.33 12.12
C PHE A 38 28.73 -21.80 12.47
N MET A 39 28.56 -22.13 13.75
CA MET A 39 28.35 -23.52 14.18
C MET A 39 27.14 -24.17 13.49
N PHE A 40 26.07 -23.39 13.26
CA PHE A 40 24.89 -23.89 12.55
C PHE A 40 25.19 -24.25 11.09
N ILE A 41 25.89 -23.39 10.35
CA ILE A 41 26.21 -23.66 8.93
C ILE A 41 27.28 -24.76 8.79
N ASP A 42 28.25 -24.80 9.69
CA ASP A 42 29.25 -25.87 9.78
C ASP A 42 28.58 -27.24 10.02
N TYR A 43 27.62 -27.30 10.95
CA TYR A 43 26.83 -28.50 11.20
C TYR A 43 26.08 -29.01 9.95
N LEU A 44 25.59 -28.11 9.09
CA LEU A 44 24.92 -28.49 7.85
C LEU A 44 25.89 -29.00 6.77
N SER A 45 27.22 -28.88 6.98
CA SER A 45 28.27 -29.27 6.03
C SER A 45 28.16 -28.59 4.66
N ILE A 46 27.63 -27.36 4.60
CA ILE A 46 27.37 -26.65 3.33
C ILE A 46 28.53 -25.70 2.99
N GLY A 47 29.74 -26.23 2.83
CA GLY A 47 30.91 -25.44 2.38
C GLY A 47 31.50 -24.50 3.43
N LEU A 48 31.16 -24.66 4.70
CA LEU A 48 31.81 -24.04 5.87
C LEU A 48 32.38 -25.17 6.72
N TYR A 49 33.63 -25.03 7.18
CA TYR A 49 34.25 -26.02 8.07
C TYR A 49 35.19 -25.34 9.07
N PHE A 50 35.10 -25.80 10.32
CA PHE A 50 36.03 -25.46 11.40
C PHE A 50 36.67 -26.72 12.01
N ASP A 51 37.96 -26.67 12.34
CA ASP A 51 38.64 -27.78 13.01
C ASP A 51 38.06 -28.08 14.40
N ASP A 52 37.63 -27.02 15.12
CA ASP A 52 37.04 -27.11 16.44
C ASP A 52 36.19 -25.87 16.77
N TRP A 53 35.37 -25.96 17.82
CA TRP A 53 34.45 -24.88 18.22
C TRP A 53 35.18 -23.62 18.72
N VAL A 54 36.40 -23.73 19.25
CA VAL A 54 37.21 -22.57 19.67
C VAL A 54 37.63 -21.78 18.45
N THR A 55 38.01 -22.46 17.36
CA THR A 55 38.32 -21.81 16.08
C THR A 55 37.11 -21.04 15.54
N ALA A 56 35.90 -21.62 15.58
CA ALA A 56 34.68 -20.91 15.19
C ALA A 56 34.38 -19.69 16.09
N PHE A 57 34.62 -19.80 17.39
CA PHE A 57 34.43 -18.70 18.35
C PHE A 57 35.41 -17.54 18.09
N ILE A 58 36.69 -17.86 17.83
CA ILE A 58 37.71 -16.87 17.46
C ILE A 58 37.36 -16.23 16.11
N ALA A 59 36.93 -17.03 15.12
CA ALA A 59 36.54 -16.53 13.79
C ALA A 59 35.41 -15.52 13.85
N ALA A 60 34.37 -15.79 14.64
CA ALA A 60 33.29 -14.82 14.87
C ALA A 60 33.81 -13.50 15.46
N GLY A 61 34.78 -13.56 16.38
CA GLY A 61 35.42 -12.38 16.95
C GLY A 61 36.22 -11.59 15.92
N VAL A 62 37.03 -12.27 15.10
CA VAL A 62 37.82 -11.66 14.02
C VAL A 62 36.92 -11.01 12.98
N VAL A 63 35.86 -11.68 12.54
CA VAL A 63 34.86 -11.09 11.62
C VAL A 63 34.21 -9.84 12.23
N GLY A 64 33.90 -9.87 13.53
CA GLY A 64 33.40 -8.69 14.25
C GLY A 64 34.40 -7.52 14.22
N ILE A 65 35.70 -7.79 14.41
CA ILE A 65 36.77 -6.78 14.33
C ILE A 65 36.91 -6.24 12.90
N LEU A 66 36.96 -7.12 11.89
CA LEU A 66 37.04 -6.72 10.49
C LEU A 66 35.88 -5.80 10.12
N ASN A 67 34.65 -6.16 10.52
CA ASN A 67 33.48 -5.32 10.34
C ASN A 67 33.62 -3.96 11.04
N ALA A 68 34.06 -3.93 12.31
CA ALA A 68 34.23 -2.69 13.04
C ALA A 68 35.27 -1.74 12.40
N LEU A 69 36.32 -2.30 11.79
CA LEU A 69 37.40 -1.54 11.15
C LEU A 69 37.05 -1.10 9.71
N PHE A 70 36.58 -2.03 8.88
CA PHE A 70 36.42 -1.80 7.44
C PHE A 70 35.02 -1.34 7.05
N TRP A 71 33.96 -1.81 7.71
CA TRP A 71 32.58 -1.51 7.32
C TRP A 71 32.26 -0.01 7.26
N PRO A 72 32.68 0.85 8.22
CA PRO A 72 32.39 2.28 8.16
C PRO A 72 32.93 2.97 6.89
N LEU A 73 34.06 2.47 6.37
CA LEU A 73 34.67 2.96 5.13
C LEU A 73 33.97 2.36 3.91
N LEU A 74 33.80 1.04 3.89
CA LEU A 74 33.17 0.32 2.79
C LEU A 74 31.73 0.78 2.55
N ALA A 75 30.93 0.90 3.61
CA ALA A 75 29.54 1.35 3.53
C ALA A 75 29.41 2.78 2.99
N ARG A 76 30.47 3.61 3.13
CA ARG A 76 30.49 4.96 2.59
C ARG A 76 30.88 5.00 1.12
N ILE A 77 31.88 4.21 0.71
CA ILE A 77 32.40 4.17 -0.66
C ILE A 77 31.45 3.38 -1.56
N LEU A 78 30.97 2.23 -1.10
CA LEU A 78 30.13 1.29 -1.84
C LEU A 78 28.63 1.54 -1.64
N LEU A 79 28.23 2.65 -0.99
CA LEU A 79 26.81 2.99 -0.82
C LEU A 79 26.03 2.96 -2.14
N PRO A 80 26.51 3.60 -3.24
CA PRO A 80 25.77 3.57 -4.50
C PRO A 80 25.61 2.14 -5.04
N PHE A 81 26.63 1.30 -4.88
CA PHE A 81 26.58 -0.11 -5.29
C PHE A 81 25.58 -0.92 -4.47
N MET A 82 25.55 -0.74 -3.14
CA MET A 82 24.58 -1.42 -2.28
C MET A 82 23.15 -0.97 -2.56
N VAL A 83 22.91 0.34 -2.78
CA VAL A 83 21.59 0.87 -3.13
C VAL A 83 21.15 0.36 -4.51
N PHE A 84 22.03 0.40 -5.52
CA PHE A 84 21.75 -0.09 -6.87
C PHE A 84 21.38 -1.57 -6.90
N THR A 85 22.04 -2.38 -6.07
CA THR A 85 21.79 -3.83 -5.98
C THR A 85 20.68 -4.19 -5.00
N VAL A 86 19.91 -3.20 -4.51
CA VAL A 86 18.83 -3.39 -3.52
C VAL A 86 19.34 -4.17 -2.30
N GLY A 87 20.59 -3.91 -1.93
CA GLY A 87 21.32 -4.45 -0.79
C GLY A 87 21.98 -5.82 -0.97
N ILE A 88 21.84 -6.49 -2.12
CA ILE A 88 22.63 -7.69 -2.45
C ILE A 88 24.13 -7.41 -2.32
N GLY A 89 24.58 -6.23 -2.72
CA GLY A 89 25.97 -5.79 -2.56
C GLY A 89 26.44 -5.79 -1.10
N ALA A 90 25.56 -5.56 -0.13
CA ALA A 90 25.89 -5.64 1.29
C ALA A 90 26.11 -7.10 1.75
N LEU A 91 25.36 -8.07 1.21
CA LEU A 91 25.61 -9.49 1.46
C LEU A 91 26.95 -9.92 0.88
N LEU A 92 27.24 -9.54 -0.36
CA LEU A 92 28.51 -9.87 -1.01
C LEU A 92 29.70 -9.28 -0.24
N LEU A 93 29.54 -8.07 0.30
CA LEU A 93 30.58 -7.45 1.12
C LEU A 93 30.80 -8.17 2.45
N ASN A 94 29.72 -8.60 3.12
CA ASN A 94 29.84 -9.43 4.32
C ASN A 94 30.49 -10.78 4.01
N ALA A 95 30.08 -11.43 2.91
CA ALA A 95 30.67 -12.67 2.43
C ALA A 95 32.19 -12.51 2.21
N PHE A 96 32.60 -11.41 1.59
CA PHE A 96 34.00 -11.06 1.40
C PHE A 96 34.75 -10.89 2.72
N LEU A 97 34.17 -10.22 3.72
CA LEU A 97 34.83 -10.06 5.04
C LEU A 97 34.95 -11.39 5.81
N ILE A 98 33.97 -12.29 5.67
CA ILE A 98 34.05 -13.64 6.26
C ILE A 98 35.10 -14.48 5.55
N TRP A 99 35.14 -14.44 4.22
CA TRP A 99 36.20 -15.10 3.44
C TRP A 99 37.59 -14.53 3.79
N LEU A 100 37.72 -13.21 3.96
CA LEU A 100 38.98 -12.62 4.41
C LEU A 100 39.38 -13.15 5.79
N ALA A 101 38.44 -13.38 6.70
CA ALA A 101 38.74 -13.98 7.99
C ALA A 101 39.21 -15.44 7.89
N SER A 102 38.74 -16.23 6.90
CA SER A 102 39.25 -17.59 6.70
C SER A 102 40.69 -17.63 6.22
N GLU A 103 41.14 -16.62 5.47
CA GLU A 103 42.56 -16.51 5.08
C GLU A 103 43.47 -16.12 6.27
N LEU A 104 42.90 -15.57 7.35
CA LEU A 104 43.65 -15.11 8.53
C LEU A 104 43.71 -16.17 9.64
N ILE A 105 42.85 -17.20 9.61
CA ILE A 105 42.67 -18.17 10.69
C ILE A 105 42.89 -19.57 10.14
N THR A 106 43.93 -20.25 10.64
CA THR A 106 44.14 -21.67 10.36
C THR A 106 43.01 -22.51 10.94
N GLY A 107 42.53 -23.50 10.19
CA GLY A 107 41.43 -24.36 10.62
C GLY A 107 40.03 -23.79 10.39
N PHE A 108 39.91 -22.72 9.60
CA PHE A 108 38.65 -22.15 9.14
C PHE A 108 38.64 -22.11 7.60
N THR A 109 37.66 -22.76 6.97
CA THR A 109 37.46 -22.69 5.51
C THR A 109 36.02 -22.34 5.17
N ILE A 110 35.83 -21.51 4.15
CA ILE A 110 34.51 -21.15 3.63
C ILE A 110 34.53 -21.06 2.10
N GLN A 111 33.54 -21.69 1.46
CA GLN A 111 33.42 -21.73 0.01
C GLN A 111 31.98 -21.98 -0.45
N GLY A 112 31.70 -21.70 -1.73
CA GLY A 112 30.42 -22.01 -2.35
C GLY A 112 29.23 -21.33 -1.65
N PRO A 113 28.12 -22.05 -1.40
CA PRO A 113 26.92 -21.46 -0.80
C PRO A 113 27.11 -20.86 0.61
N ALA A 114 28.07 -21.35 1.40
CA ALA A 114 28.33 -20.84 2.75
C ALA A 114 28.64 -19.33 2.76
N LEU A 115 29.26 -18.81 1.70
CA LEU A 115 29.59 -17.38 1.60
C LEU A 115 28.35 -16.48 1.75
N ILE A 116 27.19 -16.94 1.28
CA ILE A 116 25.92 -16.21 1.39
C ILE A 116 25.12 -16.67 2.61
N LEU A 117 25.10 -17.97 2.88
CA LEU A 117 24.29 -18.55 3.97
C LEU A 117 24.81 -18.20 5.36
N ALA A 118 26.14 -18.12 5.56
CA ALA A 118 26.73 -17.80 6.86
C ALA A 118 26.35 -16.40 7.37
N PRO A 119 26.49 -15.30 6.59
CA PRO A 119 25.99 -13.99 7.02
C PRO A 119 24.51 -13.99 7.41
N ILE A 120 23.67 -14.69 6.64
CA ILE A 120 22.22 -14.77 6.89
C ILE A 120 21.95 -15.53 8.19
N ALA A 121 22.59 -16.69 8.39
CA ALA A 121 22.45 -17.48 9.61
C ALA A 121 22.91 -16.73 10.85
N MET A 122 24.08 -16.07 10.79
CA MET A 122 24.58 -15.22 11.87
C MET A 122 23.59 -14.09 12.20
N ALA A 123 23.04 -13.43 11.18
CA ALA A 123 22.07 -12.36 11.39
C ALA A 123 20.73 -12.88 11.96
N ALA A 124 20.26 -14.04 11.51
CA ALA A 124 19.06 -14.69 12.03
C ALA A 124 19.23 -15.04 13.52
N VAL A 125 20.33 -15.70 13.90
CA VAL A 125 20.60 -16.05 15.30
C VAL A 125 20.77 -14.79 16.15
N THR A 126 21.47 -13.78 15.65
CA THR A 126 21.63 -12.50 16.36
C THR A 126 20.30 -11.80 16.58
N ALA A 127 19.39 -11.82 15.59
CA ALA A 127 18.06 -11.23 15.71
C ALA A 127 17.22 -11.94 16.79
N VAL A 128 17.29 -13.28 16.85
CA VAL A 128 16.62 -14.07 17.89
C VAL A 128 17.18 -13.74 19.28
N LEU A 129 18.50 -13.74 19.44
CA LEU A 129 19.14 -13.40 20.71
C LEU A 129 18.80 -11.97 21.15
N SER A 130 18.80 -11.02 20.22
CA SER A 130 18.48 -9.60 20.51
C SER A 130 17.02 -9.42 20.89
N ALA A 131 16.11 -10.16 20.26
CA ALA A 131 14.69 -10.17 20.63
C ALA A 131 14.44 -10.72 22.04
N ILE A 132 15.14 -11.79 22.44
CA ILE A 132 15.03 -12.38 23.78
C ILE A 132 15.62 -11.44 24.85
N LEU A 133 16.76 -10.82 24.55
CA LEU A 133 17.48 -9.97 25.49
C LEU A 133 17.06 -8.50 25.44
N THR A 134 16.06 -8.15 24.62
CA THR A 134 15.55 -6.78 24.42
C THR A 134 16.66 -5.77 24.12
N ILE A 135 17.62 -6.16 23.27
CA ILE A 135 18.74 -5.30 22.89
C ILE A 135 18.36 -4.47 21.66
N ASP A 136 18.47 -3.16 21.79
CA ASP A 136 18.23 -2.19 20.71
C ASP A 136 19.43 -2.14 19.75
N ASP A 137 19.14 -2.30 18.45
CA ASP A 137 20.09 -2.31 17.34
C ASP A 137 20.54 -0.93 16.87
N ASP A 138 19.78 0.12 17.18
CA ASP A 138 19.95 1.45 16.60
C ASP A 138 21.04 2.30 17.31
N ALA A 139 21.54 1.83 18.45
CA ALA A 139 22.49 2.54 19.32
C ALA A 139 23.80 3.01 18.64
N THR A 140 24.33 2.23 17.69
CA THR A 140 25.59 2.56 16.99
C THR A 140 25.43 3.81 16.12
N TYR A 141 24.30 3.93 15.43
CA TYR A 141 24.02 5.09 14.61
C TYR A 141 23.76 6.33 15.47
N TYR A 142 22.98 6.19 16.55
CA TYR A 142 22.74 7.26 17.52
C TYR A 142 24.05 7.89 18.01
N ARG A 143 25.05 7.08 18.37
CA ARG A 143 26.37 7.57 18.80
C ARG A 143 27.08 8.39 17.71
N ASN A 144 27.00 7.98 16.45
CA ASN A 144 27.63 8.71 15.35
C ASN A 144 26.96 10.06 15.11
N VAL A 145 25.63 10.14 15.26
CA VAL A 145 24.88 11.41 15.19
C VAL A 145 25.22 12.31 16.37
N ILE A 146 25.19 11.78 17.60
CA ILE A 146 25.60 12.51 18.81
C ILE A 146 27.02 13.09 18.65
N ARG A 147 27.96 12.30 18.11
CA ARG A 147 29.32 12.78 17.81
C ARG A 147 29.34 13.91 16.77
N LYS A 148 28.47 13.88 15.76
CA LYS A 148 28.37 14.96 14.76
C LYS A 148 27.76 16.23 15.35
N ILE A 149 26.74 16.10 16.21
CA ILE A 149 26.16 17.21 16.99
C ILE A 149 27.25 17.83 17.87
N LYS A 150 28.01 17.03 18.63
CA LYS A 150 29.15 17.50 19.44
C LYS A 150 30.21 18.26 18.64
N LYS A 151 30.45 17.85 17.39
CA LYS A 151 31.40 18.51 16.49
C LYS A 151 30.79 19.73 15.77
N GLY A 152 29.59 20.17 16.15
CA GLY A 152 28.87 21.28 15.53
C GLY A 152 28.44 21.03 14.07
N LYS A 153 28.48 19.78 13.60
CA LYS A 153 28.13 19.42 12.21
C LYS A 153 26.61 19.30 11.99
N ILE A 154 25.85 19.13 13.07
CA ILE A 154 24.39 19.13 13.10
C ILE A 154 23.99 20.16 14.14
N LYS A 155 23.07 21.07 13.80
CA LYS A 155 22.58 22.12 14.70
C LYS A 155 21.21 21.74 15.24
N PHE A 156 20.95 22.07 16.50
CA PHE A 156 19.62 21.92 17.09
C PHE A 156 18.63 22.88 16.45
N ASN A 157 17.41 22.39 16.23
CA ASN A 157 16.27 23.16 15.75
C ASN A 157 15.11 22.99 16.73
N GLU A 158 14.59 24.08 17.26
CA GLU A 158 13.48 24.06 18.21
C GLU A 158 12.12 23.90 17.53
N LYS A 159 12.02 24.18 16.22
CA LYS A 159 10.77 24.00 15.47
C LYS A 159 10.42 22.51 15.41
N PRO A 160 9.22 22.08 15.82
CA PRO A 160 8.83 20.68 15.73
C PRO A 160 8.60 20.27 14.29
N GLY A 161 9.19 19.14 13.88
CA GLY A 161 8.85 18.48 12.62
C GLY A 161 7.68 17.51 12.78
N VAL A 162 7.11 17.03 11.68
CA VAL A 162 5.97 16.10 11.69
C VAL A 162 6.26 14.89 10.81
N ILE A 163 6.02 13.69 11.32
CA ILE A 163 6.12 12.44 10.55
C ILE A 163 4.73 11.80 10.51
N PHE A 164 4.13 11.76 9.33
CA PHE A 164 2.90 11.03 9.04
C PHE A 164 3.25 9.58 8.69
N LEU A 165 2.63 8.65 9.41
CA LEU A 165 2.82 7.21 9.32
C LEU A 165 1.48 6.59 8.89
N GLU A 166 1.34 6.27 7.62
CA GLU A 166 0.16 5.62 7.07
C GLU A 166 0.27 4.10 7.21
N ILE A 167 -0.77 3.48 7.79
CA ILE A 167 -1.02 2.05 7.73
C ILE A 167 -2.03 1.82 6.61
N ASP A 168 -1.55 1.31 5.49
CA ASP A 168 -2.37 1.10 4.30
C ASP A 168 -3.49 0.09 4.61
N GLY A 169 -4.73 0.42 4.21
CA GLY A 169 -5.89 -0.48 4.31
C GLY A 169 -6.45 -0.78 5.71
N LEU A 170 -5.94 -0.16 6.80
CA LEU A 170 -6.39 -0.46 8.16
C LEU A 170 -7.63 0.35 8.61
N ALA A 171 -8.76 -0.33 8.74
CA ALA A 171 -9.98 0.28 9.26
C ALA A 171 -9.92 0.62 10.77
N PHE A 172 -10.58 1.71 11.16
CA PHE A 172 -10.67 2.18 12.55
C PHE A 172 -11.22 1.12 13.54
N PRO A 173 -12.28 0.35 13.22
CA PRO A 173 -12.75 -0.71 14.12
C PRO A 173 -11.68 -1.79 14.37
N ILE A 174 -10.91 -2.15 13.34
CA ILE A 174 -9.84 -3.15 13.43
C ILE A 174 -8.64 -2.61 14.22
N LEU A 175 -8.27 -1.33 14.04
CA LEU A 175 -7.26 -0.68 14.89
C LEU A 175 -7.63 -0.78 16.37
N LYS A 176 -8.88 -0.43 16.71
CA LYS A 176 -9.37 -0.50 18.10
C LYS A 176 -9.29 -1.92 18.65
N GLU A 177 -9.64 -2.91 17.83
CA GLU A 177 -9.52 -4.32 18.19
C GLU A 177 -8.06 -4.72 18.43
N ALA A 178 -7.14 -4.35 17.53
CA ALA A 178 -5.72 -4.63 17.64
C ALA A 178 -5.09 -4.00 18.89
N ILE A 179 -5.46 -2.76 19.23
CA ILE A 179 -5.02 -2.07 20.45
C ILE A 179 -5.57 -2.79 21.69
N LYS A 180 -6.87 -3.09 21.71
CA LYS A 180 -7.53 -3.76 22.83
C LYS A 180 -6.92 -5.14 23.13
N ASN A 181 -6.59 -5.90 22.07
CA ASN A 181 -6.01 -7.24 22.18
C ASN A 181 -4.49 -7.22 22.50
N GLY A 182 -3.87 -6.04 22.61
CA GLY A 182 -2.45 -5.91 22.92
C GLY A 182 -1.53 -6.22 21.73
N THR A 183 -2.06 -6.23 20.51
CA THR A 183 -1.30 -6.40 19.26
C THR A 183 -0.44 -5.19 18.98
N MET A 184 -0.94 -3.99 19.30
CA MET A 184 -0.28 -2.69 19.08
C MET A 184 0.01 -1.97 20.41
N PRO A 185 0.95 -2.46 21.23
CA PRO A 185 1.20 -1.92 22.57
C PRO A 185 1.77 -0.49 22.57
N THR A 186 2.48 -0.05 21.53
CA THR A 186 3.02 1.31 21.43
C THR A 186 1.89 2.31 21.24
N LEU A 187 1.01 2.07 20.26
CA LEU A 187 -0.16 2.92 20.07
C LEU A 187 -1.10 2.89 21.28
N LYS A 188 -1.27 1.72 21.90
CA LYS A 188 -2.03 1.58 23.15
C LYS A 188 -1.48 2.53 24.23
N LYS A 189 -0.16 2.49 24.45
CA LYS A 189 0.50 3.36 25.42
C LYS A 189 0.32 4.84 25.09
N TRP A 190 0.44 5.23 23.82
CA TRP A 190 0.25 6.62 23.43
C TRP A 190 -1.14 7.17 23.76
N LEU A 191 -2.18 6.34 23.63
CA LEU A 191 -3.55 6.68 24.03
C LEU A 191 -3.72 6.66 25.56
N GLU A 192 -3.16 5.67 26.26
CA GLU A 192 -3.27 5.57 27.73
C GLU A 192 -2.49 6.69 28.46
N ASP A 193 -1.40 7.17 27.88
CA ASP A 193 -0.61 8.29 28.41
C ASP A 193 -1.20 9.68 28.02
N ASP A 194 -2.38 9.72 27.38
CA ASP A 194 -3.03 10.93 26.83
C ASP A 194 -2.12 11.77 25.91
N SER A 195 -1.09 11.15 25.33
CA SER A 195 -0.15 11.82 24.42
C SER A 195 -0.70 11.99 23.01
N HIS A 196 -1.64 11.11 22.63
CA HIS A 196 -2.33 11.14 21.36
C HIS A 196 -3.82 10.87 21.55
N GLU A 197 -4.62 11.35 20.61
CA GLU A 197 -6.04 11.03 20.45
C GLU A 197 -6.23 10.33 19.10
N VAL A 198 -7.34 9.59 18.95
CA VAL A 198 -7.70 8.94 17.69
C VAL A 198 -9.16 9.23 17.33
N ILE A 199 -9.39 9.64 16.09
CA ILE A 199 -10.73 9.87 15.53
C ILE A 199 -10.89 9.11 14.20
N PRO A 200 -12.10 8.62 13.88
CA PRO A 200 -12.41 8.14 12.55
C PRO A 200 -12.59 9.30 11.57
N TRP A 201 -12.46 9.02 10.28
CA TRP A 201 -12.92 9.88 9.20
C TRP A 201 -13.55 9.02 8.09
N GLU A 202 -14.33 9.63 7.20
CA GLU A 202 -15.04 8.91 6.13
C GLU A 202 -14.34 9.13 4.78
N THR A 203 -14.00 8.06 4.05
CA THR A 203 -13.34 8.17 2.73
C THR A 203 -14.26 8.74 1.65
N ASP A 204 -13.66 9.25 0.59
CA ASP A 204 -14.36 9.44 -0.69
C ASP A 204 -14.69 8.10 -1.35
N LEU A 205 -15.51 8.12 -2.41
CA LEU A 205 -15.54 7.08 -3.43
C LEU A 205 -14.56 7.48 -4.57
N SER A 206 -13.56 6.67 -4.91
CA SER A 206 -13.25 5.32 -4.42
C SER A 206 -12.44 5.27 -3.12
N SER A 207 -12.69 4.25 -2.29
CA SER A 207 -12.01 3.99 -1.01
C SER A 207 -10.70 3.22 -1.22
N GLN A 208 -9.67 3.91 -1.71
CA GLN A 208 -8.42 3.26 -2.16
C GLN A 208 -7.21 4.19 -2.07
N THR A 209 -6.02 3.60 -2.04
CA THR A 209 -4.73 4.31 -1.92
C THR A 209 -4.55 5.41 -2.95
N GLY A 210 -4.88 5.15 -4.22
CA GLY A 210 -4.74 6.13 -5.30
C GLY A 210 -5.55 7.41 -5.09
N ALA A 211 -6.85 7.26 -4.81
CA ALA A 211 -7.73 8.39 -4.58
C ALA A 211 -7.47 9.05 -3.21
N SER A 212 -7.23 8.26 -2.16
CA SER A 212 -6.99 8.78 -0.81
C SER A 212 -5.66 9.52 -0.72
N GLN A 213 -4.54 8.97 -1.20
CA GLN A 213 -3.26 9.67 -1.16
C GLN A 213 -3.25 10.92 -2.05
N ALA A 214 -3.91 10.91 -3.21
CA ALA A 214 -4.05 12.13 -4.02
C ALA A 214 -4.74 13.26 -3.22
N GLY A 215 -5.84 12.93 -2.53
CA GLY A 215 -6.57 13.88 -1.70
C GLY A 215 -5.76 14.31 -0.48
N ILE A 216 -5.13 13.39 0.25
CA ILE A 216 -4.36 13.67 1.48
C ILE A 216 -3.08 14.46 1.18
N LEU A 217 -2.34 14.09 0.12
CA LEU A 217 -1.03 14.68 -0.17
C LEU A 217 -1.14 15.94 -1.02
N HIS A 218 -2.07 16.03 -1.97
CA HIS A 218 -2.19 17.17 -2.88
C HIS A 218 -3.46 18.00 -2.68
N GLY A 219 -4.38 17.58 -1.81
CA GLY A 219 -5.65 18.28 -1.61
C GLY A 219 -6.59 18.16 -2.82
N ASN A 220 -6.33 17.20 -3.71
CA ASN A 220 -7.06 17.03 -4.97
C ASN A 220 -7.01 15.55 -5.40
N ASN A 221 -8.17 14.90 -5.45
CA ASN A 221 -8.35 13.57 -6.06
C ASN A 221 -9.45 13.58 -7.12
N GLN A 222 -9.64 14.72 -7.80
CA GLN A 222 -10.58 14.87 -8.90
C GLN A 222 -10.19 13.96 -10.09
N ASP A 223 -11.20 13.40 -10.76
CA ASP A 223 -11.05 12.54 -11.94
C ASP A 223 -10.28 11.22 -11.69
N ILE A 224 -10.19 10.77 -10.43
CA ILE A 224 -9.67 9.44 -10.06
C ILE A 224 -10.84 8.57 -9.57
N PRO A 225 -11.62 7.94 -10.46
CA PRO A 225 -12.87 7.24 -10.08
C PRO A 225 -12.64 5.89 -9.40
N ALA A 226 -11.50 5.23 -9.63
CA ALA A 226 -11.19 3.87 -9.18
C ALA A 226 -9.68 3.59 -9.33
N PHE A 227 -9.23 2.39 -8.95
CA PHE A 227 -7.80 2.05 -8.94
C PHE A 227 -7.21 2.09 -10.34
N ARG A 228 -8.03 1.59 -11.25
CA ARG A 228 -7.85 1.57 -12.69
C ARG A 228 -9.10 2.11 -13.38
N TRP A 229 -8.93 2.85 -14.47
CA TRP A 229 -10.02 3.42 -15.24
C TRP A 229 -9.66 3.57 -16.71
N VAL A 230 -10.66 3.80 -17.58
CA VAL A 230 -10.45 3.98 -19.01
C VAL A 230 -10.49 5.48 -19.38
N GLU A 231 -9.49 5.94 -20.11
CA GLU A 231 -9.53 7.23 -20.83
C GLU A 231 -9.92 6.96 -22.30
N LYS A 232 -11.23 7.00 -22.59
CA LYS A 232 -11.78 6.68 -23.94
C LYS A 232 -11.19 7.59 -25.04
N ASP A 233 -10.95 8.86 -24.71
CA ASP A 233 -10.35 9.86 -25.60
C ASP A 233 -8.87 9.58 -25.95
N LYS A 234 -8.25 8.60 -25.28
CA LYS A 234 -6.86 8.18 -25.53
C LYS A 234 -6.76 6.74 -26.00
N ASN A 235 -7.62 6.39 -26.97
CA ASN A 235 -7.64 5.05 -27.56
C ASN A 235 -7.90 3.95 -26.52
N ASN A 236 -8.88 4.18 -25.65
CA ASN A 236 -9.25 3.26 -24.56
C ASN A 236 -8.06 2.90 -23.66
N LYS A 237 -7.16 3.85 -23.40
CA LYS A 237 -6.04 3.64 -22.49
C LYS A 237 -6.55 3.35 -21.08
N ILE A 238 -6.16 2.21 -20.55
CA ILE A 238 -6.36 1.90 -19.13
C ILE A 238 -5.26 2.61 -18.34
N MET A 239 -5.68 3.50 -17.44
CA MET A 239 -4.82 4.16 -16.48
C MET A 239 -4.85 3.38 -15.17
N VAL A 240 -3.69 3.21 -14.53
CA VAL A 240 -3.59 2.55 -13.23
C VAL A 240 -2.86 3.46 -12.24
N SER A 241 -3.39 3.57 -11.03
CA SER A 241 -2.82 4.45 -9.98
C SER A 241 -1.35 4.12 -9.68
N THR A 242 -0.98 2.84 -9.73
CA THR A 242 0.38 2.30 -9.57
C THR A 242 1.07 1.98 -10.91
N GLY A 243 0.71 2.62 -12.03
CA GLY A 243 1.45 2.43 -13.29
C GLY A 243 2.73 3.26 -13.32
N LEU A 244 3.90 2.69 -13.65
CA LEU A 244 5.18 3.44 -13.69
C LEU A 244 5.18 4.56 -14.74
N SER A 245 4.34 4.45 -15.75
CA SER A 245 4.08 5.47 -16.77
C SER A 245 2.87 6.36 -16.44
N ASP A 246 1.96 5.90 -15.58
CA ASP A 246 0.69 6.55 -15.30
C ASP A 246 0.72 7.41 -14.05
N ALA A 247 1.30 6.92 -12.95
CA ALA A 247 1.43 7.65 -11.68
C ALA A 247 2.08 9.04 -11.85
N PRO A 248 3.16 9.23 -12.65
CA PRO A 248 3.71 10.57 -12.90
C PRO A 248 2.75 11.49 -13.66
N VAL A 249 1.92 10.92 -14.55
CA VAL A 249 0.91 11.67 -15.31
C VAL A 249 -0.24 12.06 -14.41
N ILE A 250 -0.66 11.18 -13.50
CA ILE A 250 -1.70 11.43 -12.51
C ILE A 250 -1.23 12.53 -11.55
N GLU A 251 -0.04 12.41 -10.96
CA GLU A 251 0.51 13.42 -10.04
C GLU A 251 0.57 14.80 -10.67
N LYS A 252 0.99 14.90 -11.93
CA LYS A 252 1.04 16.17 -12.67
C LYS A 252 -0.33 16.85 -12.80
N ARG A 253 -1.44 16.08 -12.79
CA ARG A 253 -2.80 16.63 -12.91
C ARG A 253 -3.34 17.11 -11.56
N ILE A 254 -2.98 16.44 -10.47
CA ILE A 254 -3.49 16.74 -9.13
C ILE A 254 -2.64 17.76 -8.37
N SER A 255 -1.34 17.86 -8.67
CA SER A 255 -0.41 18.77 -7.99
C SER A 255 -0.60 20.23 -8.43
N ASP A 256 -0.63 21.13 -7.45
CA ASP A 256 -0.53 22.59 -7.61
C ASP A 256 0.86 23.14 -7.19
N GLY A 257 1.80 22.25 -6.82
CA GLY A 257 3.11 22.60 -6.28
C GLY A 257 3.11 23.00 -4.79
N ASN A 258 1.96 22.93 -4.12
CA ASN A 258 1.77 23.25 -2.70
C ASN A 258 1.17 22.07 -1.91
N GLY A 259 1.50 20.84 -2.30
CA GLY A 259 1.16 19.63 -1.58
C GLY A 259 1.66 19.61 -0.12
N LEU A 260 1.21 18.61 0.64
CA LEU A 260 1.46 18.44 2.07
C LEU A 260 2.95 18.47 2.42
N LEU A 261 3.81 18.05 1.49
CA LEU A 261 5.26 17.89 1.66
C LEU A 261 6.10 18.94 0.91
N ALA A 262 5.48 19.99 0.37
CA ALA A 262 6.17 21.05 -0.39
C ALA A 262 7.26 21.80 0.40
N CYS A 263 7.17 21.83 1.73
CA CYS A 263 8.08 22.60 2.60
C CYS A 263 9.16 21.70 3.22
N HIS A 264 10.30 21.55 2.52
CA HIS A 264 11.41 20.64 2.91
C HIS A 264 10.92 19.24 3.33
N GLY A 265 9.92 18.73 2.63
CA GLY A 265 9.29 17.47 2.96
C GLY A 265 9.96 16.27 2.31
N ALA A 266 9.66 15.11 2.88
CA ALA A 266 10.15 13.81 2.46
C ALA A 266 8.98 12.84 2.17
N SER A 267 8.98 12.24 0.98
CA SER A 267 8.04 11.16 0.63
C SER A 267 8.78 9.82 0.68
N ARG A 268 8.21 8.83 1.38
CA ARG A 268 8.80 7.51 1.62
C ARG A 268 7.75 6.44 1.33
N THR A 269 8.02 5.55 0.37
CA THR A 269 7.12 4.42 0.01
C THR A 269 5.68 4.81 -0.36
N ASN A 270 5.45 6.05 -0.79
CA ASN A 270 4.12 6.55 -1.16
C ASN A 270 3.85 6.38 -2.65
N LEU A 271 2.59 6.50 -3.06
CA LEU A 271 2.22 6.56 -4.47
C LEU A 271 2.61 7.90 -5.10
N PHE A 272 2.29 9.00 -4.41
CA PHE A 272 2.56 10.38 -4.84
C PHE A 272 3.57 11.09 -3.94
N SER A 273 4.23 12.13 -4.45
CA SER A 273 5.28 12.83 -3.72
C SER A 273 4.76 13.85 -2.72
N GLY A 274 3.50 14.32 -2.83
CA GLY A 274 3.01 15.44 -2.04
C GLY A 274 3.82 16.72 -2.26
N ASP A 275 4.46 16.84 -3.42
CA ASP A 275 5.43 17.88 -3.81
C ASP A 275 6.75 17.87 -3.01
N ALA A 276 7.11 16.73 -2.43
CA ALA A 276 8.41 16.52 -1.79
C ALA A 276 9.56 16.55 -2.81
N VAL A 277 10.67 17.19 -2.43
CA VAL A 277 11.91 17.15 -3.20
C VAL A 277 12.70 15.86 -2.91
N ASP A 278 12.64 15.40 -1.66
CA ASP A 278 13.31 14.19 -1.20
C ASP A 278 12.33 13.00 -1.27
N VAL A 279 12.59 12.05 -2.17
CA VAL A 279 11.68 10.95 -2.47
C VAL A 279 12.44 9.62 -2.48
N ILE A 280 11.92 8.61 -1.77
CA ILE A 280 12.48 7.26 -1.74
C ILE A 280 11.33 6.28 -1.88
N PHE A 281 11.41 5.37 -2.86
CA PHE A 281 10.33 4.45 -3.22
C PHE A 281 8.97 5.13 -3.49
N THR A 282 8.97 6.41 -3.91
CA THR A 282 7.75 7.12 -4.31
C THR A 282 7.40 6.79 -5.76
N TYR A 283 6.25 6.16 -5.97
CA TYR A 283 5.90 5.52 -7.25
C TYR A 283 5.93 6.47 -8.45
N SER A 284 5.28 7.64 -8.32
CA SER A 284 5.23 8.68 -9.35
C SER A 284 6.59 9.31 -9.70
N GLN A 285 7.63 9.06 -8.89
CA GLN A 285 8.98 9.59 -9.08
C GLN A 285 10.03 8.50 -9.36
N LEU A 286 9.65 7.22 -9.45
CA LEU A 286 10.58 6.09 -9.63
C LEU A 286 11.45 6.17 -10.89
N LYS A 287 10.95 6.80 -11.97
CA LYS A 287 11.73 7.03 -13.20
C LYS A 287 12.89 8.01 -13.01
N ASN A 288 12.88 8.79 -11.94
CA ASN A 288 13.87 9.82 -11.65
C ASN A 288 15.00 9.26 -10.76
N LEU A 289 15.78 8.32 -11.31
CA LEU A 289 16.81 7.56 -10.58
C LEU A 289 17.82 8.42 -9.79
N GLY A 290 18.07 9.67 -10.22
CA GLY A 290 18.93 10.61 -9.50
C GLY A 290 18.39 11.02 -8.12
N ARG A 291 17.07 10.95 -7.90
CA ARG A 291 16.42 11.27 -6.63
C ARG A 291 16.39 10.08 -5.66
N PHE A 292 16.55 8.86 -6.16
CA PHE A 292 16.57 7.63 -5.35
C PHE A 292 17.79 7.53 -4.42
N TYR A 293 18.91 8.17 -4.78
CA TYR A 293 20.14 8.18 -4.00
C TYR A 293 20.13 9.29 -2.95
N THR A 294 19.64 8.97 -1.76
CA THR A 294 19.64 9.87 -0.60
C THR A 294 20.68 9.47 0.45
N ARG A 295 21.03 10.40 1.35
CA ARG A 295 21.93 10.10 2.48
C ARG A 295 21.27 9.22 3.53
N ALA A 296 19.94 9.13 3.55
CA ALA A 296 19.19 8.31 4.49
C ALA A 296 19.50 6.81 4.31
N TRP A 297 19.83 6.37 3.08
CA TRP A 297 20.33 5.01 2.81
C TRP A 297 21.56 4.61 3.62
N TYR A 298 22.37 5.58 4.02
CA TYR A 298 23.52 5.29 4.88
C TYR A 298 23.07 4.69 6.22
N TYR A 299 21.88 5.02 6.73
CA TYR A 299 21.35 4.39 7.94
C TYR A 299 21.15 2.90 7.73
N VAL A 300 20.46 2.52 6.64
CA VAL A 300 20.15 1.13 6.27
C VAL A 300 21.42 0.29 6.21
N TYR A 301 22.49 0.83 5.61
CA TYR A 301 23.77 0.14 5.45
C TYR A 301 24.81 0.50 6.50
N SER A 302 24.45 1.24 7.55
CA SER A 302 25.41 1.64 8.59
C SER A 302 25.87 0.47 9.46
N TYR A 303 25.08 -0.59 9.52
CA TYR A 303 25.36 -1.80 10.28
C TYR A 303 25.48 -3.02 9.35
N PRO A 304 26.59 -3.79 9.44
CA PRO A 304 26.94 -4.85 8.48
C PRO A 304 25.89 -5.93 8.34
N SER A 305 25.33 -6.42 9.44
CA SER A 305 24.34 -7.50 9.42
C SER A 305 22.90 -7.00 9.27
N ASN A 306 22.65 -5.69 9.13
CA ASN A 306 21.28 -5.19 9.01
C ASN A 306 20.56 -5.76 7.78
N PHE A 307 21.26 -5.77 6.63
CA PHE A 307 20.66 -6.31 5.41
C PHE A 307 20.45 -7.84 5.50
N ALA A 308 21.43 -8.58 6.04
CA ALA A 308 21.29 -10.01 6.29
C ALA A 308 20.15 -10.33 7.26
N ARG A 309 19.91 -9.47 8.27
CA ARG A 309 18.76 -9.56 9.18
C ARG A 309 17.45 -9.35 8.43
N ILE A 310 17.36 -8.35 7.56
CA ILE A 310 16.16 -8.11 6.73
C ILE A 310 15.88 -9.33 5.86
N VAL A 311 16.90 -9.94 5.24
CA VAL A 311 16.75 -11.17 4.45
C VAL A 311 16.28 -12.34 5.31
N ALA A 312 16.83 -12.51 6.52
CA ALA A 312 16.38 -13.56 7.44
C ALA A 312 14.90 -13.37 7.85
N LEU A 313 14.49 -12.15 8.17
CA LEU A 313 13.10 -11.82 8.49
C LEU A 313 12.17 -12.02 7.28
N PHE A 314 12.64 -11.69 6.08
CA PHE A 314 11.91 -11.89 4.84
C PHE A 314 11.66 -13.38 4.61
N LEU A 315 12.70 -14.22 4.71
CA LEU A 315 12.56 -15.67 4.57
C LEU A 315 11.66 -16.28 5.65
N TRP A 316 11.69 -15.73 6.86
CA TRP A 316 10.78 -16.13 7.93
C TRP A 316 9.32 -15.81 7.59
N ASP A 317 9.04 -14.62 7.03
CA ASP A 317 7.67 -14.24 6.63
C ASP A 317 7.15 -15.10 5.47
N VAL A 318 8.01 -15.46 4.52
CA VAL A 318 7.70 -16.45 3.46
C VAL A 318 7.26 -17.79 4.07
N ILE A 319 8.00 -18.29 5.07
CA ILE A 319 7.66 -19.54 5.76
C ILE A 319 6.33 -19.41 6.52
N LEU A 320 6.09 -18.26 7.17
CA LEU A 320 4.83 -17.99 7.87
C LEU A 320 3.64 -18.00 6.92
N ASP A 321 3.77 -17.43 5.71
CA ASP A 321 2.69 -17.48 4.73
C ASP A 321 2.39 -18.91 4.29
N PHE A 322 3.41 -19.72 3.98
CA PHE A 322 3.19 -21.14 3.66
C PHE A 322 2.53 -21.91 4.81
N ALA A 323 2.94 -21.63 6.05
CA ALA A 323 2.30 -22.22 7.23
C ALA A 323 0.85 -21.77 7.38
N SER A 324 0.55 -20.49 7.15
CA SER A 324 -0.81 -19.94 7.14
C SER A 324 -1.68 -20.59 6.07
N GLN A 325 -1.18 -20.71 4.83
CA GLN A 325 -1.87 -21.42 3.74
C GLN A 325 -2.22 -22.86 4.14
N LEU A 326 -1.28 -23.57 4.79
CA LEU A 326 -1.52 -24.92 5.28
C LEU A 326 -2.57 -24.94 6.40
N VAL A 327 -2.52 -24.00 7.35
CA VAL A 327 -3.51 -23.88 8.44
C VAL A 327 -4.90 -23.59 7.87
N HIS A 328 -5.01 -22.66 6.92
CA HIS A 328 -6.25 -22.34 6.21
C HIS A 328 -6.83 -23.56 5.50
N TRP A 329 -5.97 -24.38 4.89
CA TRP A 329 -6.37 -25.63 4.25
C TRP A 329 -6.86 -26.67 5.26
N ILE A 330 -6.08 -26.96 6.32
CA ILE A 330 -6.41 -27.97 7.33
C ILE A 330 -7.68 -27.58 8.11
N LYS A 331 -7.81 -26.32 8.51
CA LYS A 331 -8.95 -25.81 9.30
C LYS A 331 -10.15 -25.41 8.45
N ASN A 332 -10.05 -25.49 7.13
CA ASN A 332 -11.06 -25.03 6.18
C ASN A 332 -11.58 -23.61 6.48
N ILE A 333 -10.65 -22.67 6.67
CA ILE A 333 -10.99 -21.25 6.85
C ILE A 333 -11.50 -20.70 5.52
N GLN A 334 -12.65 -20.02 5.55
CA GLN A 334 -13.33 -19.41 4.40
C GLN A 334 -13.78 -17.99 4.78
N PRO A 335 -13.86 -17.05 3.81
CA PRO A 335 -13.45 -17.19 2.40
C PRO A 335 -11.94 -17.34 2.23
N ARG A 336 -11.49 -17.94 1.11
CA ARG A 336 -10.06 -18.22 0.87
C ARG A 336 -9.71 -18.19 -0.61
N ILE A 337 -8.71 -17.40 -0.97
CA ILE A 337 -8.14 -17.37 -2.33
C ILE A 337 -6.85 -18.20 -2.45
N LYS A 338 -6.44 -18.50 -3.68
CA LYS A 338 -5.20 -19.23 -3.97
C LYS A 338 -4.02 -18.25 -4.01
N ARG A 339 -3.21 -18.26 -2.95
CA ARG A 339 -1.97 -17.46 -2.85
C ARG A 339 -0.83 -17.99 -3.76
N GLY A 340 -0.73 -19.30 -3.96
CA GLY A 340 0.30 -19.87 -4.83
C GLY A 340 1.73 -19.79 -4.23
N LEU A 341 2.75 -19.97 -5.07
CA LEU A 341 4.16 -20.07 -4.64
C LEU A 341 4.93 -18.75 -4.70
N ILE A 342 4.46 -17.78 -5.50
CA ILE A 342 5.14 -16.50 -5.73
C ILE A 342 4.71 -15.47 -4.70
N TYR A 343 3.41 -15.40 -4.39
CA TYR A 343 2.84 -14.46 -3.41
C TYR A 343 3.58 -14.36 -2.08
N PRO A 344 4.02 -15.46 -1.41
CA PRO A 344 4.78 -15.35 -0.16
C PRO A 344 5.99 -14.40 -0.24
N PHE A 345 6.66 -14.34 -1.40
CA PHE A 345 7.82 -13.47 -1.64
C PHE A 345 7.42 -12.01 -1.89
N VAL A 346 6.30 -11.79 -2.60
CA VAL A 346 5.71 -10.46 -2.81
C VAL A 346 5.27 -9.87 -1.46
N ARG A 347 4.50 -10.65 -0.69
CA ARG A 347 4.11 -10.36 0.69
C ARG A 347 5.31 -10.00 1.56
N ALA A 348 6.35 -10.83 1.58
CA ALA A 348 7.53 -10.55 2.39
C ALA A 348 8.28 -9.27 1.92
N GLY A 349 8.22 -8.95 0.63
CA GLY A 349 8.75 -7.71 0.06
C GLY A 349 8.05 -6.48 0.62
N ALA A 350 6.72 -6.47 0.57
CA ALA A 350 5.90 -5.37 1.10
C ALA A 350 5.94 -5.32 2.65
N ASN A 351 5.68 -6.44 3.31
CA ASN A 351 5.51 -6.53 4.76
C ASN A 351 6.83 -6.46 5.54
N VAL A 352 7.93 -7.01 5.03
CA VAL A 352 9.21 -7.03 5.75
C VAL A 352 10.23 -6.09 5.15
N PHE A 353 10.57 -6.27 3.87
CA PHE A 353 11.67 -5.55 3.26
C PHE A 353 11.41 -4.05 3.25
N LEU A 354 10.29 -3.61 2.67
CA LEU A 354 9.94 -2.20 2.62
C LEU A 354 9.74 -1.61 4.02
N ARG A 355 9.04 -2.31 4.92
CA ARG A 355 8.84 -1.86 6.30
C ARG A 355 10.15 -1.57 7.03
N GLU A 356 11.11 -2.50 6.97
CA GLU A 356 12.38 -2.38 7.69
C GLU A 356 13.27 -1.29 7.09
N VAL A 357 13.37 -1.23 5.77
CA VAL A 357 14.17 -0.21 5.06
C VAL A 357 13.60 1.18 5.30
N THR A 358 12.27 1.33 5.18
CA THR A 358 11.59 2.62 5.34
C THR A 358 11.71 3.15 6.76
N THR A 359 11.51 2.29 7.77
CA THR A 359 11.69 2.70 9.17
C THR A 359 13.13 3.17 9.42
N ALA A 360 14.11 2.42 8.92
CA ALA A 360 15.52 2.80 9.02
C ALA A 360 15.83 4.16 8.36
N VAL A 361 15.25 4.41 7.18
CA VAL A 361 15.37 5.69 6.46
C VAL A 361 14.76 6.84 7.27
N VAL A 362 13.54 6.67 7.80
CA VAL A 362 12.84 7.70 8.59
C VAL A 362 13.58 8.01 9.89
N ILE A 363 14.12 6.99 10.58
CA ILE A 363 15.00 7.23 11.73
C ILE A 363 16.22 8.06 11.30
N GLY A 364 16.81 7.76 10.14
CA GLY A 364 17.88 8.56 9.56
C GLY A 364 17.48 10.03 9.33
N ASP A 365 16.29 10.26 8.76
CA ASP A 365 15.74 11.60 8.50
C ASP A 365 15.55 12.38 9.81
N MET A 366 14.96 11.75 10.83
CA MET A 366 14.73 12.33 12.15
C MET A 366 16.05 12.73 12.83
N LEU A 367 17.06 11.87 12.73
CA LEU A 367 18.36 12.10 13.38
C LEU A 367 19.25 13.08 12.63
N GLU A 368 19.07 13.24 11.32
CA GLU A 368 19.69 14.33 10.58
C GLU A 368 19.00 15.67 10.86
N GLY A 369 17.69 15.64 11.17
CA GLY A 369 16.91 16.80 11.62
C GLY A 369 16.57 17.80 10.52
N LYS A 370 16.82 17.45 9.25
CA LYS A 370 16.62 18.32 8.08
C LYS A 370 15.22 18.26 7.50
N VAL A 371 14.53 17.13 7.68
CA VAL A 371 13.17 16.95 7.18
C VAL A 371 12.22 17.65 8.14
N ASP A 372 11.48 18.62 7.61
CA ASP A 372 10.45 19.36 8.34
C ASP A 372 9.16 18.53 8.46
N VAL A 373 8.78 17.87 7.37
CA VAL A 373 7.60 17.01 7.29
C VAL A 373 7.90 15.74 6.48
N ALA A 374 7.48 14.57 6.93
CA ALA A 374 7.55 13.35 6.14
C ALA A 374 6.20 12.66 6.07
N TYR A 375 5.93 12.00 4.95
CA TYR A 375 4.82 11.05 4.83
C TYR A 375 5.37 9.69 4.43
N VAL A 376 4.88 8.65 5.10
CA VAL A 376 5.42 7.29 5.02
C VAL A 376 4.28 6.29 4.96
N THR A 377 4.19 5.49 3.89
CA THR A 377 3.20 4.41 3.78
C THR A 377 3.80 3.05 4.10
N TYR A 378 3.16 2.31 5.00
CA TYR A 378 3.45 0.91 5.30
C TYR A 378 2.41 -0.02 4.66
N LEU A 379 2.78 -0.63 3.53
CA LEU A 379 1.91 -1.46 2.65
C LEU A 379 1.56 -2.85 3.21
N GLY A 380 2.27 -3.30 4.25
CA GLY A 380 2.28 -4.72 4.64
C GLY A 380 0.94 -5.26 5.16
N TYR A 381 0.12 -4.44 5.81
CA TYR A 381 -1.18 -4.89 6.31
C TYR A 381 -2.17 -5.10 5.16
N ASP A 382 -2.28 -4.12 4.27
CA ASP A 382 -3.17 -4.13 3.10
C ASP A 382 -2.97 -5.37 2.21
N GLU A 383 -1.73 -5.62 1.79
CA GLU A 383 -1.29 -6.80 1.02
C GLU A 383 -1.72 -8.14 1.66
N ILE A 384 -1.57 -8.24 2.99
CA ILE A 384 -1.88 -9.47 3.72
C ILE A 384 -3.39 -9.61 3.92
N ALA A 385 -4.08 -8.52 4.23
CA ALA A 385 -5.52 -8.49 4.46
C ALA A 385 -6.30 -8.85 3.19
N HIS A 386 -5.83 -8.40 2.02
CA HIS A 386 -6.35 -8.79 0.72
C HIS A 386 -6.37 -10.31 0.48
N HIS A 387 -5.34 -11.01 0.94
CA HIS A 387 -5.15 -12.43 0.64
C HIS A 387 -5.58 -13.39 1.75
N SER A 388 -5.44 -12.97 3.00
CA SER A 388 -5.69 -13.82 4.17
C SER A 388 -6.97 -13.43 4.92
N GLY A 389 -7.42 -12.18 4.76
CA GLY A 389 -8.57 -11.61 5.46
C GLY A 389 -8.16 -10.56 6.49
N THR A 390 -9.04 -9.58 6.70
CA THR A 390 -8.75 -8.36 7.50
C THR A 390 -8.50 -8.62 8.98
N ARG A 391 -8.95 -9.76 9.50
CA ARG A 391 -8.79 -10.18 10.90
C ARG A 391 -8.03 -11.48 11.07
N ASP A 392 -7.38 -11.97 10.01
CA ASP A 392 -6.59 -13.19 10.12
C ASP A 392 -5.39 -12.99 11.07
N TRP A 393 -4.89 -14.08 11.62
CA TRP A 393 -3.69 -14.08 12.45
C TRP A 393 -2.51 -13.42 11.73
N ASP A 394 -2.39 -13.65 10.42
CA ASP A 394 -1.35 -13.04 9.58
C ASP A 394 -1.42 -11.51 9.59
N ALA A 395 -2.61 -10.95 9.42
CA ALA A 395 -2.83 -9.49 9.37
C ALA A 395 -2.51 -8.86 10.74
N PHE A 396 -2.96 -9.48 11.83
CA PHE A 396 -2.67 -9.01 13.19
C PHE A 396 -1.18 -9.18 13.55
N TYR A 397 -0.53 -10.23 13.06
CA TYR A 397 0.92 -10.39 13.23
C TYR A 397 1.69 -9.28 12.50
N ALA A 398 1.26 -8.88 11.30
CA ALA A 398 1.83 -7.74 10.58
C ALA A 398 1.69 -6.43 11.37
N LEU A 399 0.51 -6.15 11.94
CA LEU A 399 0.28 -4.98 12.82
C LEU A 399 1.20 -5.00 14.04
N LYS A 400 1.40 -6.16 14.67
CA LYS A 400 2.33 -6.29 15.79
C LYS A 400 3.76 -5.92 15.41
N LYS A 401 4.21 -6.36 14.24
CA LYS A 401 5.56 -6.04 13.73
C LYS A 401 5.68 -4.59 13.26
N LEU A 402 4.59 -3.98 12.81
CA LEU A 402 4.54 -2.57 12.48
C LEU A 402 4.58 -1.69 13.74
N ASP A 403 3.84 -2.04 14.79
CA ASP A 403 3.89 -1.32 16.07
C ASP A 403 5.30 -1.34 16.70
N MET A 404 6.06 -2.43 16.51
CA MET A 404 7.48 -2.46 16.87
C MET A 404 8.31 -1.41 16.11
N GLN A 405 7.97 -1.05 14.87
CA GLN A 405 8.64 0.03 14.14
C GLN A 405 8.24 1.40 14.68
N PHE A 406 6.97 1.59 15.03
CA PHE A 406 6.52 2.81 15.70
C PHE A 406 7.24 3.03 17.03
N HIS A 407 7.49 1.95 17.79
CA HIS A 407 8.31 2.02 18.99
C HIS A 407 9.73 2.52 18.70
N ARG A 408 10.37 2.04 17.62
CA ARG A 408 11.72 2.48 17.22
C ARG A 408 11.73 3.96 16.82
N LEU A 409 10.71 4.41 16.09
CA LEU A 409 10.54 5.81 15.72
C LEU A 409 10.32 6.69 16.95
N ASP A 410 9.47 6.27 17.90
CA ASP A 410 9.25 6.99 19.16
C ASP A 410 10.54 7.14 19.97
N ASN A 411 11.33 6.06 20.05
CA ASN A 411 12.64 6.10 20.69
C ASN A 411 13.61 7.02 19.97
N ALA A 412 13.59 7.08 18.63
CA ALA A 412 14.44 7.96 17.86
C ALA A 412 14.18 9.45 18.16
N ARG A 413 12.96 9.85 18.55
CA ARG A 413 12.63 11.23 18.94
C ARG A 413 13.54 11.76 20.06
N LYS A 414 13.93 10.89 20.99
CA LYS A 414 14.82 11.24 22.12
C LYS A 414 16.19 11.72 21.64
N TYR A 415 16.68 11.17 20.52
CA TYR A 415 18.00 11.42 19.97
C TYR A 415 18.00 12.36 18.77
N ALA A 416 16.84 12.85 18.34
CA ALA A 416 16.74 13.79 17.24
C ALA A 416 17.24 15.19 17.66
N PRO A 417 17.90 15.95 16.77
CA PRO A 417 18.35 17.32 17.05
C PRO A 417 17.18 18.34 17.01
N ARG A 418 15.94 17.87 16.87
CA ARG A 418 14.71 18.67 16.93
C ARG A 418 13.55 17.82 17.44
N PRO A 419 12.49 18.44 18.00
CA PRO A 419 11.29 17.69 18.34
C PRO A 419 10.57 17.20 17.08
N TYR A 420 9.98 16.01 17.16
CA TYR A 420 9.10 15.47 16.12
C TYR A 420 7.76 15.05 16.73
N HIS A 421 6.68 15.38 16.03
CA HIS A 421 5.35 14.80 16.23
C HIS A 421 5.19 13.60 15.31
N LEU A 422 4.66 12.50 15.86
CA LEU A 422 4.27 11.33 15.08
C LEU A 422 2.75 11.38 14.92
N VAL A 423 2.28 11.19 13.70
CA VAL A 423 0.85 11.09 13.38
C VAL A 423 0.67 9.77 12.66
N VAL A 424 -0.22 8.91 13.15
CA VAL A 424 -0.50 7.62 12.53
C VAL A 424 -1.88 7.69 11.90
N GLN A 425 -2.02 7.32 10.64
CA GLN A 425 -3.32 7.33 9.99
C GLN A 425 -3.51 6.13 9.08
N SER A 426 -4.72 5.99 8.55
CA SER A 426 -5.01 5.13 7.43
C SER A 426 -5.73 5.93 6.36
N ASP A 427 -5.52 5.56 5.11
CA ASP A 427 -6.07 6.16 3.90
C ASP A 427 -7.43 5.57 3.52
N HIS A 428 -7.66 4.30 3.82
CA HIS A 428 -8.94 3.60 3.75
C HIS A 428 -8.91 2.36 4.65
N GLY A 429 -10.05 1.71 4.85
CA GLY A 429 -10.10 0.40 5.49
C GLY A 429 -10.11 -0.74 4.46
N GLN A 430 -10.44 -1.95 4.94
CA GLN A 430 -10.86 -3.06 4.11
C GLN A 430 -12.09 -3.74 4.73
N THR A 431 -12.99 -4.24 3.89
CA THR A 431 -14.13 -5.08 4.27
C THR A 431 -13.87 -6.51 3.82
N ASN A 432 -14.16 -7.50 4.67
CA ASN A 432 -13.94 -8.90 4.36
C ASN A 432 -15.13 -9.49 3.56
N GLY A 433 -14.93 -10.60 2.85
CA GLY A 433 -16.05 -11.34 2.27
C GLY A 433 -15.63 -12.32 1.17
N ALA A 434 -16.50 -13.29 0.88
CA ALA A 434 -16.30 -14.16 -0.27
C ALA A 434 -16.41 -13.34 -1.56
N THR A 435 -15.52 -13.62 -2.51
CA THR A 435 -15.48 -12.92 -3.81
C THR A 435 -16.77 -13.18 -4.59
N PHE A 436 -17.08 -12.31 -5.54
CA PHE A 436 -18.25 -12.46 -6.41
C PHE A 436 -18.20 -13.82 -7.16
N LEU A 437 -17.02 -14.21 -7.64
CA LEU A 437 -16.78 -15.51 -8.27
C LEU A 437 -17.00 -16.68 -7.30
N GLN A 438 -16.52 -16.57 -6.06
CA GLN A 438 -16.72 -17.62 -5.04
C GLN A 438 -18.19 -17.79 -4.65
N ARG A 439 -18.94 -16.68 -4.56
CA ARG A 439 -20.36 -16.72 -4.17
C ARG A 439 -21.27 -17.22 -5.29
N TYR A 440 -21.01 -16.79 -6.52
CA TYR A 440 -21.97 -16.96 -7.61
C TYR A 440 -21.46 -17.85 -8.76
N GLY A 441 -20.21 -18.30 -8.71
CA GLY A 441 -19.61 -19.15 -9.76
C GLY A 441 -19.35 -18.43 -11.08
N GLN A 442 -19.52 -17.11 -11.11
CA GLN A 442 -19.34 -16.25 -12.29
C GLN A 442 -18.60 -14.96 -11.91
N SER A 443 -17.76 -14.43 -12.80
CA SER A 443 -17.12 -13.12 -12.61
C SER A 443 -18.02 -11.97 -13.08
N LEU A 444 -17.66 -10.73 -12.77
CA LEU A 444 -18.38 -9.56 -13.31
C LEU A 444 -18.32 -9.51 -14.84
N GLU A 445 -17.20 -9.95 -15.45
CA GLU A 445 -17.09 -10.05 -16.92
C GLU A 445 -18.09 -11.07 -17.45
N ASP A 446 -18.23 -12.22 -16.80
CA ASP A 446 -19.15 -13.27 -17.25
C ASP A 446 -20.60 -12.76 -17.18
N LEU A 447 -20.97 -12.10 -16.07
CA LEU A 447 -22.28 -11.46 -15.94
C LEU A 447 -22.52 -10.41 -17.02
N VAL A 448 -21.55 -9.52 -17.29
CA VAL A 448 -21.70 -8.52 -18.36
C VAL A 448 -21.79 -9.21 -19.74
N ARG A 449 -21.00 -10.25 -19.98
CA ARG A 449 -20.98 -10.99 -21.24
C ARG A 449 -22.33 -11.66 -21.53
N ASP A 450 -22.96 -12.24 -20.52
CA ASP A 450 -24.25 -12.91 -20.65
C ASP A 450 -25.41 -11.93 -20.92
N LEU A 451 -25.22 -10.65 -20.62
CA LEU A 451 -26.19 -9.57 -20.84
C LEU A 451 -25.96 -8.78 -22.13
N MET A 452 -24.97 -9.17 -22.93
CA MET A 452 -24.55 -8.48 -24.14
C MET A 452 -24.68 -9.40 -25.37
N PRO A 453 -24.81 -8.84 -26.59
CA PRO A 453 -24.82 -9.65 -27.80
C PRO A 453 -23.58 -10.56 -27.90
N PRO A 454 -23.71 -11.84 -28.28
CA PRO A 454 -22.62 -12.82 -28.29
C PRO A 454 -21.34 -12.41 -29.03
N GLU A 455 -21.48 -11.60 -30.07
CA GLU A 455 -20.41 -11.08 -30.91
C GLU A 455 -19.60 -9.92 -30.28
N THR A 456 -20.06 -9.39 -29.14
CA THR A 456 -19.44 -8.22 -28.50
C THR A 456 -18.02 -8.51 -28.04
N LEU A 457 -17.08 -7.66 -28.47
CA LEU A 457 -15.68 -7.73 -28.06
C LEU A 457 -15.50 -7.11 -26.67
N ILE A 458 -15.46 -7.96 -25.64
CA ILE A 458 -15.26 -7.54 -24.25
C ILE A 458 -13.81 -7.79 -23.82
N TYR A 459 -13.15 -6.73 -23.32
CA TYR A 459 -11.90 -6.83 -22.56
C TYR A 459 -12.20 -6.68 -21.07
N SER A 460 -11.54 -7.48 -20.24
CA SER A 460 -11.69 -7.41 -18.79
C SER A 460 -10.34 -7.39 -18.08
N GLU A 461 -10.26 -6.62 -17.00
CA GLU A 461 -9.14 -6.64 -16.08
C GLU A 461 -9.70 -6.71 -14.66
N LEU A 462 -10.01 -7.94 -14.25
CA LEU A 462 -10.64 -8.30 -12.98
C LEU A 462 -9.69 -8.95 -11.98
N SER A 463 -8.46 -9.24 -12.42
CA SER A 463 -7.38 -9.63 -11.53
C SER A 463 -6.42 -8.45 -11.38
N SER A 464 -6.25 -7.97 -10.15
CA SER A 464 -4.97 -7.42 -9.73
C SER A 464 -3.96 -8.55 -9.79
N ASN A 465 -3.42 -8.85 -10.98
CA ASN A 465 -2.35 -9.86 -11.10
C ASN A 465 -1.15 -9.36 -10.30
N GLU A 466 -1.08 -9.84 -9.06
CA GLU A 466 -0.12 -9.52 -8.03
C GLU A 466 -0.21 -8.05 -7.56
N ASP A 467 -0.54 -7.91 -6.28
CA ASP A 467 -0.74 -6.67 -5.53
C ASP A 467 0.27 -5.55 -5.84
N HIS A 468 -0.06 -4.33 -5.41
CA HIS A 468 0.63 -3.04 -5.61
C HIS A 468 2.17 -3.09 -5.71
N PHE A 469 2.82 -4.03 -5.02
CA PHE A 469 4.26 -4.28 -5.05
C PHE A 469 4.75 -5.20 -6.18
N GLY A 470 4.00 -6.25 -6.55
CA GLY A 470 4.35 -7.23 -7.58
C GLY A 470 4.50 -6.61 -8.97
N GLN A 471 3.57 -5.72 -9.36
CA GLN A 471 3.63 -5.00 -10.64
C GLN A 471 4.93 -4.18 -10.80
N ALA A 472 5.43 -3.56 -9.72
CA ALA A 472 6.67 -2.79 -9.75
C ALA A 472 7.93 -3.63 -10.04
N PHE A 473 7.91 -4.91 -9.65
CA PHE A 473 9.02 -5.85 -9.86
C PHE A 473 8.87 -6.70 -11.13
N GLN A 474 7.64 -6.98 -11.57
CA GLN A 474 7.36 -7.84 -12.73
C GLN A 474 7.34 -7.08 -14.08
N SER A 475 7.02 -5.78 -14.09
CA SER A 475 6.81 -5.01 -15.33
C SER A 475 8.01 -4.54 -16.17
N PRO A 476 9.32 -4.68 -15.82
CA PRO A 476 10.37 -4.30 -16.78
C PRO A 476 10.29 -5.08 -18.12
N ILE A 477 9.65 -6.26 -18.11
CA ILE A 477 9.57 -7.18 -19.24
C ILE A 477 8.23 -7.05 -20.01
N GLU A 478 7.18 -6.49 -19.41
CA GLU A 478 5.87 -6.35 -20.08
C GLU A 478 5.71 -5.02 -20.82
N ASP A 479 6.23 -3.92 -20.26
CA ASP A 479 6.24 -2.61 -20.94
C ASP A 479 7.07 -2.63 -22.24
N SER A 480 8.10 -3.48 -22.30
CA SER A 480 8.92 -3.68 -23.50
C SER A 480 8.25 -4.56 -24.56
N LYS A 481 7.33 -5.46 -24.16
CA LYS A 481 6.53 -6.27 -25.10
C LYS A 481 5.38 -5.48 -25.74
N ARG A 482 4.79 -4.52 -25.01
CA ARG A 482 3.72 -3.66 -25.52
C ARG A 482 4.19 -2.69 -26.62
N TYR A 483 5.50 -2.46 -26.73
CA TYR A 483 6.12 -1.62 -27.77
C TYR A 483 6.44 -2.36 -29.08
N ILE A 484 6.35 -3.69 -29.13
CA ILE A 484 6.85 -4.50 -30.26
C ILE A 484 5.73 -5.18 -31.08
N MET A 485 4.47 -5.16 -30.62
CA MET A 485 3.34 -5.70 -31.38
C MET A 485 2.38 -4.60 -31.82
N ASP A 486 2.79 -3.84 -32.84
CA ASP A 486 1.86 -3.04 -33.63
C ASP A 486 2.11 -3.30 -35.14
N ARG A 487 1.23 -4.11 -35.72
CA ARG A 487 0.85 -4.13 -37.14
C ARG A 487 -0.19 -5.23 -37.38
N SER A 488 -1.47 -4.84 -37.42
CA SER A 488 -2.38 -5.10 -38.56
C SER A 488 -3.86 -4.88 -38.20
N ASP A 489 -4.43 -3.85 -38.84
CA ASP A 489 -5.71 -3.72 -39.56
C ASP A 489 -7.09 -4.00 -38.91
N HIS A 490 -7.80 -2.87 -38.74
CA HIS A 490 -9.22 -2.51 -38.99
C HIS A 490 -10.30 -3.58 -39.24
N VAL A 491 -11.35 -3.57 -38.41
CA VAL A 491 -12.77 -3.67 -38.82
C VAL A 491 -13.68 -3.00 -37.76
N VAL A 492 -14.11 -1.75 -37.92
CA VAL A 492 -15.32 -1.18 -37.26
C VAL A 492 -15.86 -0.01 -38.12
N ASP A 493 -16.66 -0.31 -39.15
CA ASP A 493 -17.32 0.73 -39.96
C ASP A 493 -18.82 0.48 -40.19
N GLU A 494 -19.32 -0.76 -40.08
CA GLU A 494 -20.74 -1.06 -40.38
C GLU A 494 -21.71 -0.84 -39.20
N SER A 495 -21.27 -1.05 -37.95
CA SER A 495 -22.10 -0.85 -36.75
C SER A 495 -22.34 0.63 -36.42
N ARG A 496 -21.41 1.51 -36.82
CA ARG A 496 -21.46 2.96 -36.55
C ARG A 496 -22.60 3.69 -37.29
N TYR A 497 -22.95 3.22 -38.49
CA TYR A 497 -23.97 3.84 -39.35
C TYR A 497 -25.42 3.53 -38.92
N LEU A 498 -25.67 2.31 -38.43
CA LEU A 498 -26.98 1.92 -37.90
C LEU A 498 -27.29 2.67 -36.59
N PHE A 499 -26.25 2.96 -35.81
CA PHE A 499 -26.34 3.63 -34.52
C PHE A 499 -26.66 5.13 -34.62
N ASP A 500 -25.98 5.87 -35.49
CA ASP A 500 -26.27 7.30 -35.73
C ASP A 500 -27.73 7.53 -36.16
N THR A 501 -28.34 6.51 -36.79
CA THR A 501 -29.73 6.54 -37.24
C THR A 501 -30.71 6.21 -36.11
N ALA A 502 -30.31 5.39 -35.12
CA ALA A 502 -31.12 5.04 -33.95
C ALA A 502 -31.06 6.13 -32.87
N VAL A 503 -29.88 6.70 -32.59
CA VAL A 503 -29.69 7.78 -31.60
C VAL A 503 -30.44 9.06 -32.01
N LYS A 504 -30.47 9.38 -33.31
CA LYS A 504 -31.30 10.49 -33.82
C LYS A 504 -32.81 10.29 -33.62
N LYS A 505 -33.29 9.06 -33.40
CA LYS A 505 -34.70 8.76 -33.15
C LYS A 505 -35.07 8.72 -31.66
N VAL A 506 -34.09 8.64 -30.77
CA VAL A 506 -34.31 8.57 -29.30
C VAL A 506 -34.36 9.98 -28.67
N ASP A 507 -33.89 11.01 -29.37
CA ASP A 507 -33.90 12.41 -28.90
C ASP A 507 -35.29 13.09 -28.83
N GLU A 508 -36.39 12.39 -29.19
CA GLU A 508 -37.75 12.98 -29.28
C GLU A 508 -38.84 12.33 -28.41
N ALA A 509 -38.53 11.40 -27.49
CA ALA A 509 -39.55 10.73 -26.67
C ALA A 509 -39.39 11.02 -25.15
N PRO A 510 -40.37 11.66 -24.48
CA PRO A 510 -40.30 11.94 -23.05
C PRO A 510 -40.58 10.69 -22.19
N VAL A 511 -39.78 10.46 -21.14
CA VAL A 511 -40.05 9.42 -20.14
C VAL A 511 -40.95 9.96 -19.02
N ILE A 512 -42.03 9.23 -18.74
CA ILE A 512 -42.97 9.54 -17.65
C ILE A 512 -42.52 8.80 -16.39
N LYS A 513 -42.40 9.53 -15.27
CA LYS A 513 -42.11 9.03 -13.91
C LYS A 513 -43.00 7.82 -13.58
N GLY A 514 -42.41 6.68 -13.16
CA GLY A 514 -43.11 5.43 -12.84
C GLY A 514 -43.04 4.28 -13.87
N LYS A 515 -42.18 4.35 -14.90
CA LYS A 515 -41.97 3.25 -15.89
C LYS A 515 -40.57 2.64 -15.88
N VAL A 516 -39.68 3.11 -15.02
CA VAL A 516 -38.31 2.58 -14.93
C VAL A 516 -38.31 1.28 -14.12
N LEU A 517 -39.04 1.23 -13.01
CA LEU A 517 -39.17 0.03 -12.15
C LEU A 517 -39.77 -1.18 -12.89
N ASP A 518 -40.80 -0.98 -13.71
CA ASP A 518 -41.46 -2.04 -14.50
C ASP A 518 -40.53 -2.73 -15.51
N TYR A 519 -39.51 -2.02 -15.99
CA TYR A 519 -38.52 -2.54 -16.93
C TYR A 519 -37.43 -3.37 -16.22
N LEU A 520 -37.13 -3.08 -14.95
CA LEU A 520 -36.13 -3.81 -14.15
C LEU A 520 -36.59 -5.22 -13.75
N GLN A 521 -37.89 -5.55 -13.89
CA GLN A 521 -38.48 -6.80 -13.38
C GLN A 521 -38.64 -7.91 -14.43
N ARG A 522 -38.10 -7.76 -15.64
CA ARG A 522 -38.11 -8.81 -16.67
C ARG A 522 -36.68 -9.27 -16.89
N HIS A 523 -36.36 -10.55 -16.69
CA HIS A 523 -35.41 -11.32 -17.53
C HIS A 523 -35.23 -12.78 -17.08
N ASP A 524 -35.02 -13.66 -18.08
CA ASP A 524 -34.58 -15.07 -17.97
C ASP A 524 -33.16 -15.17 -18.57
N ILE A 525 -32.28 -15.98 -17.98
CA ILE A 525 -30.83 -16.05 -18.26
C ILE A 525 -30.52 -17.05 -19.40
N GLY A 526 -29.72 -16.64 -20.39
CA GLY A 526 -29.25 -17.46 -21.52
C GLY A 526 -27.84 -18.07 -21.33
N GLU A 527 -27.46 -19.04 -22.17
CA GLU A 527 -26.23 -19.86 -22.05
C GLU A 527 -24.91 -19.16 -22.46
N ILE A 528 -23.83 -19.51 -21.73
CA ILE A 528 -22.49 -18.89 -21.75
C ILE A 528 -21.68 -19.18 -23.04
N HIS A 529 -21.07 -18.14 -23.63
CA HIS A 529 -20.20 -18.23 -24.82
C HIS A 529 -18.68 -18.10 -24.51
N PRO A 530 -17.79 -18.72 -25.31
CA PRO A 530 -16.34 -18.83 -25.00
C PRO A 530 -15.52 -17.54 -25.20
N LYS A 531 -14.54 -17.30 -24.30
CA LYS A 531 -13.67 -16.10 -24.24
C LYS A 531 -12.61 -16.05 -25.34
N LYS A 532 -12.55 -14.93 -26.09
CA LYS A 532 -11.47 -14.59 -27.04
C LYS A 532 -10.52 -13.56 -26.39
N LYS A 533 -9.20 -13.73 -26.49
CA LYS A 533 -8.22 -12.72 -26.02
C LYS A 533 -8.20 -11.54 -27.00
N ILE A 534 -8.63 -10.37 -26.53
CA ILE A 534 -8.72 -9.10 -27.29
C ILE A 534 -7.85 -8.05 -26.57
N SER A 535 -7.34 -7.04 -27.27
CA SER A 535 -6.65 -5.89 -26.64
C SER A 535 -7.65 -4.81 -26.22
N SER A 536 -7.33 -4.01 -25.19
CA SER A 536 -8.22 -2.93 -24.72
C SER A 536 -8.55 -1.92 -25.82
N GLU A 537 -7.61 -1.63 -26.72
CA GLU A 537 -7.77 -0.70 -27.85
C GLU A 537 -8.87 -1.15 -28.82
N ASN A 538 -9.04 -2.46 -29.01
CA ASN A 538 -10.00 -3.05 -29.95
C ASN A 538 -11.28 -3.55 -29.27
N ALA A 539 -11.43 -3.31 -27.97
CA ALA A 539 -12.62 -3.72 -27.23
C ALA A 539 -13.80 -2.77 -27.52
N GLN A 540 -15.01 -3.33 -27.60
CA GLN A 540 -16.29 -2.59 -27.63
C GLN A 540 -16.82 -2.34 -26.22
N VAL A 541 -16.47 -3.22 -25.27
CA VAL A 541 -16.75 -3.06 -23.85
C VAL A 541 -15.51 -3.36 -23.04
N ILE A 542 -15.21 -2.51 -22.06
CA ILE A 542 -14.16 -2.75 -21.07
C ILE A 542 -14.82 -2.88 -19.70
N VAL A 543 -14.55 -4.01 -19.01
CA VAL A 543 -15.00 -4.27 -17.64
C VAL A 543 -13.81 -4.29 -16.71
N LEU A 544 -13.74 -3.34 -15.78
CA LEU A 544 -12.70 -3.26 -14.78
C LEU A 544 -13.28 -3.53 -13.39
N ALA A 545 -12.45 -4.04 -12.49
CA ALA A 545 -12.75 -4.12 -11.07
C ALA A 545 -11.75 -3.30 -10.24
N SER A 546 -12.20 -2.88 -9.07
CA SER A 546 -11.45 -2.17 -8.04
C SER A 546 -12.04 -2.60 -6.70
N GLY A 547 -11.62 -3.78 -6.25
CA GLY A 547 -12.24 -4.55 -5.16
C GLY A 547 -13.71 -4.83 -5.42
N ASN A 548 -14.59 -4.27 -4.60
CA ASN A 548 -16.04 -4.49 -4.67
C ASN A 548 -16.78 -3.45 -5.55
N LEU A 549 -16.02 -2.61 -6.26
CA LEU A 549 -16.46 -1.64 -7.26
C LEU A 549 -16.12 -2.14 -8.68
N GLY A 550 -17.10 -2.17 -9.56
CA GLY A 550 -16.98 -2.49 -10.97
C GLY A 550 -17.17 -1.26 -11.85
N LEU A 551 -16.45 -1.20 -12.96
CA LEU A 551 -16.52 -0.12 -13.93
C LEU A 551 -16.74 -0.71 -15.32
N ILE A 552 -17.82 -0.32 -15.98
CA ILE A 552 -18.16 -0.77 -17.33
C ILE A 552 -18.08 0.43 -18.26
N TYR A 553 -17.21 0.33 -19.26
CA TYR A 553 -17.03 1.31 -20.31
C TYR A 553 -17.51 0.76 -21.65
N LEU A 554 -18.44 1.46 -22.30
CA LEU A 554 -18.94 1.20 -23.65
C LEU A 554 -18.10 2.02 -24.62
N THR A 555 -17.05 1.41 -25.15
CA THR A 555 -15.92 2.10 -25.82
C THR A 555 -16.14 2.40 -27.29
N GLU A 556 -17.27 1.97 -27.86
CA GLU A 556 -17.70 2.37 -29.21
C GLU A 556 -18.01 3.87 -29.30
N HIS A 557 -18.18 4.54 -28.16
CA HIS A 557 -18.44 5.98 -28.05
C HIS A 557 -17.39 6.65 -27.18
N LEU A 558 -16.87 7.79 -27.63
CA LEU A 558 -15.90 8.59 -26.87
C LEU A 558 -16.52 9.22 -25.61
N GLU A 559 -17.79 9.61 -25.70
CA GLU A 559 -18.52 10.21 -24.58
C GLU A 559 -19.14 9.14 -23.67
N ARG A 560 -19.48 9.55 -22.44
CA ARG A 560 -20.22 8.71 -21.51
C ARG A 560 -21.68 8.59 -21.95
N LEU A 561 -22.18 7.37 -22.09
CA LEU A 561 -23.56 7.11 -22.49
C LEU A 561 -24.54 7.34 -21.34
N THR A 562 -25.72 7.83 -21.70
CA THR A 562 -26.84 8.04 -20.78
C THR A 562 -27.66 6.76 -20.61
N PHE A 563 -28.42 6.66 -19.52
CA PHE A 563 -29.36 5.58 -19.25
C PHE A 563 -30.27 5.28 -20.46
N GLU A 564 -30.81 6.33 -21.09
CA GLU A 564 -31.70 6.20 -22.25
C GLU A 564 -30.99 5.58 -23.45
N GLN A 565 -29.74 5.97 -23.71
CA GLN A 565 -28.92 5.42 -24.79
C GLN A 565 -28.54 3.97 -24.50
N ILE A 566 -28.09 3.67 -23.28
CA ILE A 566 -27.73 2.30 -22.87
C ILE A 566 -28.95 1.38 -23.00
N LYS A 567 -30.11 1.82 -22.52
CA LYS A 567 -31.38 1.06 -22.64
C LYS A 567 -31.76 0.79 -24.10
N ALA A 568 -31.55 1.74 -24.99
CA ALA A 568 -31.88 1.57 -26.41
C ALA A 568 -30.93 0.58 -27.11
N THR A 569 -29.65 0.58 -26.72
CA THR A 569 -28.61 -0.24 -27.36
C THR A 569 -28.49 -1.64 -26.75
N TYR A 570 -28.45 -1.73 -25.42
CA TYR A 570 -28.25 -2.95 -24.64
C TYR A 570 -29.38 -3.08 -23.62
N PRO A 571 -30.60 -3.44 -24.06
CA PRO A 571 -31.81 -3.41 -23.23
C PRO A 571 -31.78 -4.39 -22.05
N ASP A 572 -30.83 -5.31 -21.99
CA ASP A 572 -30.77 -6.34 -20.96
C ASP A 572 -29.69 -6.06 -19.91
N LEU A 573 -28.77 -5.13 -20.21
CA LEU A 573 -27.58 -4.86 -19.40
C LEU A 573 -27.91 -4.30 -18.02
N ILE A 574 -28.63 -3.18 -17.94
CA ILE A 574 -28.95 -2.56 -16.64
C ILE A 574 -29.91 -3.45 -15.82
N PRO A 575 -31.03 -3.96 -16.37
CA PRO A 575 -31.92 -4.87 -15.64
C PRO A 575 -31.20 -6.13 -15.15
N GLY A 576 -30.41 -6.77 -15.99
CA GLY A 576 -29.68 -7.99 -15.64
C GLY A 576 -28.65 -7.77 -14.55
N LEU A 577 -27.94 -6.64 -14.57
CA LEU A 577 -27.00 -6.28 -13.50
C LEU A 577 -27.71 -6.11 -12.16
N VAL A 578 -28.80 -5.32 -12.10
CA VAL A 578 -29.45 -5.01 -10.81
C VAL A 578 -30.33 -6.15 -10.28
N GLN A 579 -30.77 -7.08 -11.13
CA GLN A 579 -31.48 -8.28 -10.69
C GLN A 579 -30.53 -9.33 -10.07
N HIS A 580 -29.24 -9.27 -10.40
CA HIS A 580 -28.27 -10.21 -9.86
C HIS A 580 -28.06 -9.98 -8.35
N GLN A 581 -28.23 -11.02 -7.54
CA GLN A 581 -28.17 -10.93 -6.07
C GLN A 581 -26.85 -10.39 -5.51
N GLY A 582 -25.76 -10.51 -6.27
CA GLY A 582 -24.44 -10.00 -5.90
C GLY A 582 -24.23 -8.50 -6.15
N VAL A 583 -25.15 -7.82 -6.84
CA VAL A 583 -25.07 -6.39 -7.14
C VAL A 583 -25.97 -5.64 -6.17
N GLY A 584 -25.41 -4.66 -5.45
CA GLY A 584 -26.17 -3.81 -4.54
C GLY A 584 -26.89 -2.70 -5.30
N PHE A 585 -26.16 -2.01 -6.17
CA PHE A 585 -26.69 -1.00 -7.07
C PHE A 585 -25.77 -0.78 -8.28
N VAL A 586 -26.31 -0.14 -9.31
CA VAL A 586 -25.53 0.48 -10.38
C VAL A 586 -25.77 1.99 -10.39
N MET A 587 -24.73 2.78 -10.70
CA MET A 587 -24.86 4.21 -10.95
C MET A 587 -24.75 4.49 -12.45
N VAL A 588 -25.73 5.22 -12.98
CA VAL A 588 -25.84 5.61 -14.38
C VAL A 588 -26.35 7.04 -14.49
N ASN A 589 -25.92 7.76 -15.53
CA ASN A 589 -26.36 9.13 -15.78
C ASN A 589 -27.58 9.15 -16.71
N SER A 590 -28.71 9.74 -16.31
CA SER A 590 -29.87 9.95 -17.19
C SER A 590 -29.87 11.38 -17.73
N LYS A 591 -30.18 11.53 -19.03
CA LYS A 591 -30.35 12.84 -19.65
C LYS A 591 -31.49 13.64 -19.03
N GLU A 592 -32.57 12.96 -18.67
CA GLU A 592 -33.79 13.58 -18.15
C GLU A 592 -33.74 13.78 -16.62
N GLN A 593 -33.31 12.75 -15.89
CA GLN A 593 -33.41 12.71 -14.43
C GLN A 593 -32.08 13.04 -13.72
N GLY A 594 -30.99 13.18 -14.48
CA GLY A 594 -29.64 13.29 -13.92
C GLY A 594 -29.11 11.95 -13.43
N PRO A 595 -28.06 11.95 -12.59
CA PRO A 595 -27.46 10.71 -12.10
C PRO A 595 -28.36 9.96 -11.12
N MET A 596 -28.39 8.65 -11.27
CA MET A 596 -29.26 7.74 -10.51
C MET A 596 -28.46 6.56 -9.99
N ALA A 597 -28.74 6.13 -8.75
CA ALA A 597 -28.38 4.81 -8.27
C ALA A 597 -29.60 3.88 -8.39
N VAL A 598 -29.45 2.79 -9.12
CA VAL A 598 -30.51 1.84 -9.45
C VAL A 598 -30.20 0.52 -8.78
N GLY A 599 -31.10 0.04 -7.91
CA GLY A 599 -31.06 -1.31 -7.35
C GLY A 599 -32.21 -2.16 -7.88
N LYS A 600 -32.33 -3.36 -7.33
CA LYS A 600 -33.35 -4.34 -7.72
C LYS A 600 -34.78 -3.83 -7.53
N ASP A 601 -35.05 -3.23 -6.37
CA ASP A 601 -36.40 -2.90 -5.90
C ASP A 601 -36.63 -1.37 -5.78
N GLY A 602 -35.69 -0.55 -6.27
CA GLY A 602 -35.85 0.90 -6.28
C GLY A 602 -34.68 1.71 -6.82
N ILE A 603 -34.87 3.03 -6.84
CA ILE A 603 -34.00 4.02 -7.48
C ILE A 603 -33.82 5.21 -6.54
N HIS A 604 -32.58 5.66 -6.39
CA HIS A 604 -32.23 6.92 -5.75
C HIS A 604 -31.76 7.93 -6.82
N TYR A 605 -32.50 9.01 -7.00
CA TYR A 605 -32.15 10.11 -7.89
C TYR A 605 -31.15 11.04 -7.19
N LEU A 606 -29.87 10.98 -7.56
CA LEU A 606 -28.78 11.57 -6.77
C LEU A 606 -28.76 13.11 -6.76
N LYS A 607 -29.38 13.73 -7.77
CA LYS A 607 -29.40 15.19 -7.93
C LYS A 607 -30.38 15.89 -6.99
N ASP A 608 -31.59 15.33 -6.82
CA ASP A 608 -32.65 15.92 -6.01
C ASP A 608 -33.00 15.12 -4.74
N GLY A 609 -32.42 13.92 -4.59
CA GLY A 609 -32.63 13.03 -3.45
C GLY A 609 -33.96 12.30 -3.46
N THR A 610 -34.72 12.34 -4.56
CA THR A 610 -35.98 11.58 -4.68
C THR A 610 -35.69 10.08 -4.68
N ILE A 611 -36.54 9.30 -4.03
CA ILE A 611 -36.47 7.83 -4.00
C ILE A 611 -37.75 7.26 -4.61
N GLU A 612 -37.61 6.27 -5.49
CA GLU A 612 -38.71 5.45 -6.04
C GLU A 612 -38.49 4.00 -5.60
N GLY A 613 -39.47 3.37 -4.94
CA GLY A 613 -39.31 2.01 -4.39
C GLY A 613 -38.46 1.99 -3.11
N GLU A 614 -37.66 0.94 -2.94
CA GLU A 614 -36.70 0.84 -1.83
C GLU A 614 -35.40 1.57 -2.16
N ASP A 615 -34.87 2.37 -1.23
CA ASP A 615 -33.62 3.11 -1.47
C ASP A 615 -32.41 2.14 -1.49
N PRO A 616 -31.77 1.93 -2.66
CA PRO A 616 -30.68 0.98 -2.79
C PRO A 616 -29.41 1.41 -2.04
N LEU A 617 -29.33 2.68 -1.62
CA LEU A 617 -28.17 3.23 -0.93
C LEU A 617 -28.25 3.08 0.60
N THR A 618 -29.40 2.66 1.14
CA THR A 618 -29.62 2.52 2.59
C THR A 618 -28.52 1.72 3.29
N PRO A 619 -28.07 0.55 2.78
CA PRO A 619 -27.03 -0.25 3.45
C PRO A 619 -25.66 0.45 3.49
N PHE A 620 -25.40 1.38 2.56
CA PHE A 620 -24.07 1.96 2.34
C PHE A 620 -23.81 3.25 3.14
N GLY A 621 -24.78 3.67 3.95
CA GLY A 621 -24.68 4.82 4.82
C GLY A 621 -25.25 6.12 4.24
N PRO A 622 -25.50 7.12 5.09
CA PRO A 622 -26.31 8.30 4.76
C PRO A 622 -25.65 9.26 3.75
N ARG A 623 -24.33 9.12 3.50
CA ARG A 623 -23.58 9.96 2.56
C ARG A 623 -23.25 9.27 1.24
N ALA A 624 -23.65 8.01 1.06
CA ALA A 624 -23.42 7.25 -0.16
C ALA A 624 -23.86 8.02 -1.43
N PHE A 625 -25.03 8.67 -1.39
CA PHE A 625 -25.52 9.46 -2.52
C PHE A 625 -24.63 10.66 -2.86
N LYS A 626 -23.99 11.30 -1.87
CA LYS A 626 -23.09 12.45 -2.08
C LYS A 626 -21.79 12.00 -2.74
N HIS A 627 -21.26 10.85 -2.31
CA HIS A 627 -20.08 10.26 -2.92
C HIS A 627 -20.33 9.88 -4.38
N LEU A 628 -21.46 9.23 -4.65
CA LEU A 628 -21.86 8.89 -6.02
C LEU A 628 -22.08 10.14 -6.89
N LEU A 629 -22.77 11.16 -6.36
CA LEU A 629 -22.97 12.43 -7.07
C LEU A 629 -21.64 13.11 -7.41
N ARG A 630 -20.65 13.04 -6.51
CA ARG A 630 -19.29 13.55 -6.76
C ARG A 630 -18.59 12.74 -7.85
N THR A 631 -18.60 11.41 -7.76
CA THR A 631 -17.97 10.52 -8.75
C THR A 631 -18.62 10.64 -10.13
N ASP A 632 -19.93 10.86 -10.21
CA ASP A 632 -20.63 11.10 -11.48
C ASP A 632 -20.10 12.34 -12.22
N GLY A 633 -19.64 13.35 -11.48
CA GLY A 633 -19.06 14.57 -12.01
C GLY A 633 -17.62 14.43 -12.52
N PHE A 634 -16.99 13.26 -12.37
CA PHE A 634 -15.64 13.03 -12.86
C PHE A 634 -15.60 12.82 -14.37
N ARG A 635 -14.58 13.39 -15.01
CA ARG A 635 -14.34 13.25 -16.45
C ARG A 635 -14.24 11.80 -16.91
N TYR A 636 -13.64 10.94 -16.08
CA TYR A 636 -13.36 9.55 -16.40
C TYR A 636 -14.32 8.55 -15.74
N ALA A 637 -15.47 9.04 -15.23
CA ALA A 637 -16.52 8.17 -14.70
C ALA A 637 -16.98 7.13 -15.75
N PRO A 638 -17.20 5.86 -15.36
CA PRO A 638 -17.64 4.83 -16.30
C PRO A 638 -19.08 5.06 -16.76
N ASP A 639 -19.46 4.46 -17.89
CA ASP A 639 -20.85 4.49 -18.37
C ASP A 639 -21.79 3.87 -17.34
N ILE A 640 -21.36 2.76 -16.74
CA ILE A 640 -22.03 2.11 -15.61
C ILE A 640 -20.99 1.83 -14.52
N LEU A 641 -21.21 2.40 -13.34
CA LEU A 641 -20.48 2.03 -12.12
C LEU A 641 -21.33 1.00 -11.38
N VAL A 642 -20.73 -0.11 -10.97
CA VAL A 642 -21.42 -1.22 -10.31
C VAL A 642 -20.83 -1.37 -8.92
N ASN A 643 -21.65 -1.35 -7.88
CA ASN A 643 -21.19 -1.73 -6.54
C ASN A 643 -21.81 -3.07 -6.17
N SER A 644 -21.00 -3.98 -5.66
CA SER A 644 -21.53 -5.22 -5.09
C SER A 644 -22.47 -4.94 -3.91
N PHE A 645 -23.23 -5.95 -3.50
CA PHE A 645 -24.02 -5.85 -2.28
C PHE A 645 -23.11 -5.60 -1.06
N TYR A 646 -23.73 -5.08 0.00
CA TYR A 646 -23.14 -5.04 1.33
C TYR A 646 -24.15 -5.62 2.33
N ASP A 647 -23.70 -6.57 3.14
CA ASP A 647 -24.47 -7.13 4.25
C ASP A 647 -24.00 -6.51 5.57
N PRO A 648 -24.80 -5.64 6.22
CA PRO A 648 -24.44 -5.02 7.49
C PRO A 648 -24.37 -5.98 8.68
N GLU A 649 -25.04 -7.15 8.64
CA GLU A 649 -25.05 -8.09 9.76
C GLU A 649 -23.73 -8.86 9.83
N SER A 650 -23.29 -9.42 8.71
CA SER A 650 -22.00 -10.11 8.60
C SER A 650 -20.83 -9.16 8.37
N ASN A 651 -21.12 -7.90 8.03
CA ASN A 651 -20.16 -6.91 7.56
C ASN A 651 -19.33 -7.43 6.37
N GLU A 652 -20.02 -7.97 5.37
CA GLU A 652 -19.41 -8.55 4.19
C GLU A 652 -19.80 -7.84 2.89
N VAL A 653 -18.85 -7.84 1.95
CA VAL A 653 -19.07 -7.46 0.54
C VAL A 653 -18.74 -8.65 -0.37
N ALA A 654 -18.98 -8.48 -1.67
CA ALA A 654 -18.49 -9.39 -2.70
C ALA A 654 -17.54 -8.67 -3.64
N ALA A 655 -16.23 -8.85 -3.41
CA ALA A 655 -15.20 -8.32 -4.29
C ALA A 655 -15.39 -8.87 -5.72
N PHE A 656 -15.39 -8.00 -6.73
CA PHE A 656 -15.34 -8.43 -8.13
C PHE A 656 -13.95 -8.94 -8.51
N GLU A 657 -12.95 -8.66 -7.69
CA GLU A 657 -11.60 -9.21 -7.73
C GLU A 657 -11.45 -10.43 -6.83
N GLU A 658 -10.45 -11.27 -7.09
CA GLU A 658 -10.12 -12.41 -6.24
C GLU A 658 -9.34 -11.99 -4.99
N LEU A 659 -9.94 -11.13 -4.16
CA LEU A 659 -9.40 -10.61 -2.91
C LEU A 659 -10.44 -10.82 -1.78
N VAL A 660 -10.04 -11.43 -0.66
CA VAL A 660 -10.95 -11.73 0.47
C VAL A 660 -11.14 -10.52 1.39
N GLY A 661 -10.07 -9.77 1.63
CA GLY A 661 -10.16 -8.39 2.09
C GLY A 661 -10.30 -7.49 0.87
N SER A 662 -11.25 -6.57 0.87
CA SER A 662 -11.56 -5.74 -0.30
C SER A 662 -11.80 -4.29 0.09
N HIS A 663 -11.40 -3.39 -0.80
CA HIS A 663 -11.69 -1.97 -0.71
C HIS A 663 -11.88 -1.38 -2.12
N GLY A 664 -12.24 -0.11 -2.22
CA GLY A 664 -12.43 0.62 -3.49
C GLY A 664 -13.87 1.04 -3.74
N GLY A 665 -14.85 0.31 -3.21
CA GLY A 665 -16.27 0.64 -3.32
C GLY A 665 -16.87 1.22 -2.05
N LEU A 666 -18.20 1.13 -1.97
CA LEU A 666 -18.97 1.45 -0.77
C LEU A 666 -19.28 0.17 0.01
N GLY A 667 -19.46 0.34 1.33
CA GLY A 667 -19.98 -0.68 2.24
C GLY A 667 -18.94 -1.23 3.22
N GLY A 668 -19.35 -1.36 4.48
CA GLY A 668 -18.52 -1.93 5.54
C GLY A 668 -17.39 -1.04 6.03
N GLU A 669 -16.32 -1.68 6.50
CA GLU A 669 -15.20 -1.04 7.18
C GLU A 669 -14.22 -0.35 6.22
N GLN A 670 -14.30 -0.63 4.92
CA GLN A 670 -13.44 0.00 3.90
C GLN A 670 -13.55 1.53 3.86
N THR A 671 -14.68 2.09 4.28
CA THR A 671 -14.92 3.55 4.29
C THR A 671 -14.64 4.22 5.64
N GLN A 672 -14.09 3.48 6.61
CA GLN A 672 -13.89 3.93 7.99
C GLN A 672 -12.41 3.95 8.43
N PRO A 673 -11.53 4.70 7.77
CA PRO A 673 -10.16 4.93 8.23
C PRO A 673 -10.11 5.79 9.51
N PHE A 674 -8.90 6.06 9.98
CA PHE A 674 -8.66 6.84 11.19
C PHE A 674 -7.48 7.79 11.04
N ILE A 675 -7.40 8.73 11.97
CA ILE A 675 -6.19 9.50 12.27
C ILE A 675 -5.96 9.51 13.79
N LEU A 676 -4.75 9.10 14.19
CA LEU A 676 -4.20 9.16 15.53
C LEU A 676 -3.15 10.28 15.56
N TYR A 677 -3.38 11.31 16.36
CA TYR A 677 -2.65 12.57 16.31
C TYR A 677 -2.28 13.05 17.72
N PRO A 678 -1.26 13.91 17.88
CA PRO A 678 -0.90 14.45 19.19
C PRO A 678 -2.06 15.23 19.83
N SER A 679 -2.39 14.96 21.10
CA SER A 679 -3.60 15.49 21.77
C SER A 679 -3.70 17.01 21.81
N GLN A 680 -2.58 17.73 21.62
CA GLN A 680 -2.59 19.19 21.53
C GLN A 680 -3.08 19.75 20.18
N TRP A 681 -3.35 18.91 19.18
CA TRP A 681 -3.87 19.35 17.88
C TRP A 681 -5.38 19.52 17.92
N ASP A 682 -5.85 20.72 17.56
CA ASP A 682 -7.26 21.00 17.30
C ASP A 682 -7.70 20.44 15.94
N MET A 683 -8.39 19.30 15.96
CA MET A 683 -8.96 18.64 14.78
C MET A 683 -10.35 19.17 14.39
N GLY A 684 -10.91 20.11 15.15
CA GLY A 684 -12.28 20.59 14.97
C GLY A 684 -13.35 19.61 15.50
N SER A 685 -14.60 20.06 15.54
CA SER A 685 -15.76 19.28 16.00
C SER A 685 -16.56 18.63 14.87
N GLU A 686 -16.28 19.01 13.62
CA GLU A 686 -16.98 18.47 12.45
C GLU A 686 -16.33 17.15 12.00
N GLU A 687 -17.17 16.23 11.55
CA GLU A 687 -16.71 14.96 11.00
C GLU A 687 -15.93 15.20 9.70
N ILE A 688 -14.75 14.60 9.60
CA ILE A 688 -13.90 14.70 8.41
C ILE A 688 -14.44 13.74 7.36
N VAL A 689 -14.95 14.29 6.25
CA VAL A 689 -15.46 13.52 5.10
C VAL A 689 -14.60 13.83 3.89
N GLY A 690 -13.98 12.82 3.30
CA GLY A 690 -13.12 12.92 2.13
C GLY A 690 -11.67 13.30 2.44
N ALA A 691 -10.77 12.77 1.62
CA ALA A 691 -9.33 12.94 1.76
C ALA A 691 -8.87 14.41 1.60
N GLU A 692 -9.57 15.18 0.76
CA GLU A 692 -9.30 16.62 0.58
C GLU A 692 -9.55 17.43 1.86
N ASN A 693 -10.56 17.06 2.65
CA ASN A 693 -10.85 17.75 3.89
C ASN A 693 -9.85 17.35 4.99
N LEU A 694 -9.41 16.09 5.00
CA LEU A 694 -8.30 15.68 5.85
C LEU A 694 -7.02 16.48 5.51
N HIS A 695 -6.68 16.65 4.24
CA HIS A 695 -5.56 17.49 3.81
C HIS A 695 -5.62 18.91 4.36
N LYS A 696 -6.79 19.56 4.32
CA LYS A 696 -6.98 20.93 4.85
C LYS A 696 -6.70 20.99 6.35
N VAL A 697 -7.18 20.01 7.11
CA VAL A 697 -6.93 19.90 8.56
C VAL A 697 -5.44 19.69 8.82
N LEU A 698 -4.79 18.77 8.11
CA LEU A 698 -3.35 18.52 8.26
C LEU A 698 -2.51 19.73 7.89
N LYS A 699 -2.79 20.40 6.77
CA LYS A 699 -2.12 21.64 6.35
C LYS A 699 -2.21 22.74 7.40
N LYS A 700 -3.34 22.87 8.12
CA LYS A 700 -3.49 23.85 9.23
C LYS A 700 -2.43 23.63 10.31
N HIS A 701 -2.15 22.38 10.66
CA HIS A 701 -1.15 21.99 11.66
C HIS A 701 0.29 22.03 11.16
N LEU A 702 0.52 22.25 9.85
CA LEU A 702 1.86 22.43 9.28
C LEU A 702 2.21 23.89 9.02
N LYS A 703 1.31 24.85 9.27
CA LYS A 703 1.55 26.29 8.98
C LYS A 703 2.76 26.87 9.69
N HIS A 704 3.16 26.34 10.85
CA HIS A 704 4.36 26.80 11.57
C HIS A 704 5.69 26.38 10.90
N LEU A 705 5.64 25.45 9.93
CA LEU A 705 6.76 25.01 9.12
C LEU A 705 7.01 25.92 7.90
N GLN A 706 5.98 26.62 7.44
CA GLN A 706 6.03 27.64 6.38
C GLN A 706 6.61 28.95 6.94
#